data_AF-A0A7S3PZI6-F1
#
_entry.id   AF-A0A7S3PZI6-F1
#
_cell.length_a   1.000
_cell.length_b   1.000
_cell.length_c   1.000
_cell.angle_alpha   90.00
_cell.angle_beta   90.00
_cell.angle_gamma   90.00
#
_symmetry.space_group_name_H-M   'P 1'
#
loop_
_entity.id
_entity.type
_entity.pdbx_description
1 polymer ?
#
loop_
_entity_poly.entity_id
_entity_poly.type
_entity_poly.pdbx_seq_one_letter_code
_entity_poly.pdbx_strand_id
1 'polypeptide(L)'
;MRLFLILVAFARANGFIHNHKAPIGAGETFCAFRSKPRVARTRIPHFIAFANRMCTPNDSANSSVQASELEQQAVATGYSQNPDLLVAIDEATTAALASLPPLERKVIDLGIVYISSIYDGQHSPTKVVPSILETVKQHYSHIDGSIVQKIIGCSAGGLLGSTHIAGGCTPIENEGAAGVTISLCVLPDTEIRTFHLLEDDVPDDYAEMDAATWKSSVGLSKLKSSSQGDNTGIDDQCSFMLLPAPSFQTDMDDFLKGLTFNFETSAIFGGLASTVSSLSRAKLFRYDVDEPDCMQALTEGCLGAAMSGDVTFKVMVAQGAKPVGGIYRVVKGEESTIQAIQLDEAATEQLELTGEDIGDENDESDAEEMDLKKKTAAAYAKAIIPKPVLAEANYLMKTLSDEDQSFMRKLLLIGLDGNSGVGKSPSDLIRLAEGDGHRFTVHQVASAGMKDGSVTLPFGSVNIEPGNRFRFFVRSGDYAKKEVQAIWTGHQRKKLKPTPPAACFVFPTLDRGENLFSTNAFESNIIAEYLQGVPSIGGFFSNGVIGALDGSNSQVMVHGSASCYAVIGSKSNRPIYSNSQALEQVENETHVGLMANGRILDQNPTEKEEENPAPRSANGELIIKRREIHSGRALTVSAVEWSVAERIAKPSSALEGFMWNKETEVDRLRERVPLSNLVSQCKLFDMDATKPKPRGWAVSIRAAMASEQFVVIPELKRIEPFYGSLRKRYDIVKLVAQFIKGGAVALSVNCDSVLFGGSLADIKTIRDTTSNAADNELAPPPILASDLILYPYQLYKLRLAGADAVNLVVGALSGKDLLYLSKIAASLKMDVVASVTSEVQINSVTKLGSCIAAISLSNRDLETFGFDESGVQALELMKSDAMKNFSNIHPEALIFAEGRVGITEMDDGKDKSIKSYVNELKKAGVMGAIVGGGLAASKDDFKEFRMHLNSEFA
;
A
#
# COMPACT_ATOMS: atom_id res chain seq x y z
N MET A 1 -53.97 23.93 44.06
CA MET A 1 -55.02 23.06 44.61
C MET A 1 -54.35 21.83 45.20
N ARG A 2 -54.30 21.78 46.54
CA ARG A 2 -53.98 20.67 47.49
C ARG A 2 -53.08 19.53 46.95
N LEU A 3 -51.85 19.30 47.39
CA LEU A 3 -51.14 19.71 48.60
C LEU A 3 -49.63 19.71 48.24
N PHE A 4 -49.06 20.90 48.09
CA PHE A 4 -47.64 21.19 48.29
C PHE A 4 -47.56 21.74 49.72
N LEU A 5 -46.53 21.35 50.49
CA LEU A 5 -46.30 21.67 51.91
C LEU A 5 -47.17 20.92 52.93
N ILE A 6 -46.55 19.95 53.62
CA ILE A 6 -46.48 19.92 55.09
C ILE A 6 -45.45 18.84 55.50
N LEU A 7 -44.37 19.33 56.10
CA LEU A 7 -43.51 18.72 57.12
C LEU A 7 -42.78 17.39 56.80
N VAL A 8 -41.45 17.40 56.62
CA VAL A 8 -40.44 17.65 57.67
C VAL A 8 -40.69 16.83 58.93
N ALA A 9 -39.86 15.80 59.08
CA ALA A 9 -39.29 15.29 60.33
C ALA A 9 -40.14 15.41 61.60
N PHE A 10 -40.58 14.26 62.11
CA PHE A 10 -40.49 13.85 63.53
C PHE A 10 -41.00 12.39 63.58
N ALA A 11 -40.12 11.39 63.60
CA ALA A 11 -39.40 10.90 64.77
C ALA A 11 -40.30 10.12 65.76
N ARG A 12 -39.86 8.88 66.02
CA ARG A 12 -39.77 8.24 67.35
C ARG A 12 -41.09 7.90 68.07
N ALA A 13 -41.23 6.83 68.84
CA ALA A 13 -40.30 5.78 69.28
C ALA A 13 -41.10 4.76 70.12
N ASN A 14 -40.37 3.70 70.51
CA ASN A 14 -40.62 2.67 71.55
C ASN A 14 -41.21 1.39 70.95
N GLY A 15 -40.46 0.29 70.78
CA GLY A 15 -39.51 -0.37 71.70
C GLY A 15 -40.10 -1.78 71.96
N PHE A 16 -39.42 -2.94 72.04
CA PHE A 16 -38.13 -3.30 72.65
C PHE A 16 -37.87 -4.82 72.37
N ILE A 17 -36.59 -5.23 72.15
CA ILE A 17 -35.88 -6.46 72.67
C ILE A 17 -36.32 -7.90 72.24
N HIS A 18 -35.49 -8.92 71.90
CA HIS A 18 -34.02 -9.17 71.82
C HIS A 18 -33.71 -10.46 70.99
N ASN A 19 -32.52 -10.50 70.35
CA ASN A 19 -31.47 -11.57 70.26
C ASN A 19 -31.83 -13.04 69.92
N HIS A 20 -31.05 -13.83 69.16
CA HIS A 20 -29.63 -13.77 68.81
C HIS A 20 -29.25 -14.68 67.60
N LYS A 21 -28.23 -14.22 66.87
CA LYS A 21 -27.10 -14.93 66.19
C LYS A 21 -27.30 -15.70 64.87
N ALA A 22 -26.60 -15.12 63.89
CA ALA A 22 -26.11 -15.57 62.57
C ALA A 22 -25.21 -16.85 62.64
N PRO A 23 -24.59 -17.36 61.55
CA PRO A 23 -24.54 -16.82 60.19
C PRO A 23 -24.68 -17.82 59.00
N ILE A 24 -24.89 -17.22 57.82
CA ILE A 24 -24.36 -17.58 56.47
C ILE A 24 -24.69 -18.98 55.90
N GLY A 25 -25.31 -18.99 54.72
CA GLY A 25 -25.33 -20.15 53.84
C GLY A 25 -26.32 -20.00 52.69
N ALA A 26 -25.80 -20.08 51.47
CA ALA A 26 -26.48 -19.94 50.18
C ALA A 26 -27.48 -21.07 49.86
N GLY A 27 -28.20 -20.90 48.74
CA GLY A 27 -28.93 -21.96 48.03
C GLY A 27 -30.41 -21.61 47.85
N GLU A 28 -30.81 -21.15 46.65
CA GLU A 28 -31.47 -22.00 45.63
C GLU A 28 -32.86 -22.48 46.09
N THR A 29 -33.98 -22.19 45.43
CA THR A 29 -34.33 -22.78 44.13
C THR A 29 -35.68 -22.25 43.62
N PHE A 30 -35.71 -21.93 42.32
CA PHE A 30 -36.63 -22.40 41.26
C PHE A 30 -38.17 -22.32 41.27
N CYS A 31 -38.63 -22.09 40.03
CA CYS A 31 -39.88 -22.47 39.32
C CYS A 31 -41.06 -21.48 39.37
N ALA A 32 -41.34 -20.72 38.30
CA ALA A 32 -41.93 -21.05 36.97
C ALA A 32 -43.47 -20.82 36.99
N PHE A 33 -44.13 -20.14 36.04
CA PHE A 33 -44.37 -20.48 34.62
C PHE A 33 -45.16 -19.35 33.89
N ARG A 34 -44.82 -19.09 32.59
CA ARG A 34 -45.60 -18.66 31.37
C ARG A 34 -46.76 -17.61 31.47
N SER A 35 -47.05 -16.72 30.51
CA SER A 35 -47.07 -16.79 29.02
C SER A 35 -47.18 -15.40 28.32
N LYS A 36 -46.64 -15.27 27.09
CA LYS A 36 -46.86 -14.21 26.05
C LYS A 36 -48.23 -14.41 25.31
N PRO A 37 -48.69 -13.67 24.24
CA PRO A 37 -47.97 -12.73 23.33
C PRO A 37 -48.74 -11.56 22.63
N ARG A 38 -47.99 -10.82 21.76
CA ARG A 38 -48.38 -10.07 20.52
C ARG A 38 -49.07 -8.69 20.66
N VAL A 39 -48.92 -7.66 19.82
CA VAL A 39 -48.12 -7.18 18.65
C VAL A 39 -49.00 -6.10 17.96
N ALA A 40 -48.38 -5.12 17.27
CA ALA A 40 -48.90 -4.19 16.22
C ALA A 40 -49.14 -2.74 16.70
N ARG A 41 -48.83 -1.67 15.95
CA ARG A 41 -48.16 -1.42 14.66
C ARG A 41 -48.01 0.12 14.52
N THR A 42 -46.84 0.58 14.06
CA THR A 42 -46.58 1.71 13.13
C THR A 42 -47.43 3.00 13.16
N ARG A 43 -46.78 4.18 13.27
CA ARG A 43 -46.58 5.18 12.18
C ARG A 43 -46.08 6.55 12.72
N ILE A 44 -44.92 6.96 12.22
CA ILE A 44 -44.43 8.35 12.07
C ILE A 44 -45.02 8.81 10.69
N PRO A 45 -45.39 10.09 10.39
CA PRO A 45 -44.40 11.17 10.40
C PRO A 45 -44.80 12.67 10.50
N HIS A 46 -43.74 13.48 10.66
CA HIS A 46 -43.46 14.78 10.02
C HIS A 46 -43.81 16.15 10.67
N PHE A 47 -42.75 16.98 10.73
CA PHE A 47 -42.63 18.43 10.46
C PHE A 47 -42.63 19.50 11.59
N ILE A 48 -41.41 20.03 11.82
CA ILE A 48 -40.93 21.44 11.69
C ILE A 48 -41.41 22.57 12.63
N ALA A 49 -40.38 23.26 13.16
CA ALA A 49 -40.25 24.67 13.59
C ALA A 49 -40.96 25.15 14.87
N PHE A 50 -40.16 25.45 15.91
CA PHE A 50 -40.31 26.69 16.71
C PHE A 50 -39.07 26.89 17.61
N ALA A 51 -38.11 27.70 17.19
CA ALA A 51 -37.07 28.24 18.09
C ALA A 51 -36.52 29.56 17.55
N ASN A 52 -37.30 30.63 17.68
CA ASN A 52 -36.80 32.00 17.66
C ASN A 52 -37.78 32.87 18.46
N ARG A 53 -37.54 32.97 19.77
CA ARG A 53 -37.91 34.11 20.63
C ARG A 53 -37.71 33.75 22.09
N MET A 54 -36.82 34.51 22.74
CA MET A 54 -36.91 35.05 24.10
C MET A 54 -35.59 34.89 24.86
N CYS A 55 -34.70 35.87 24.72
CA CYS A 55 -33.83 36.30 25.81
C CYS A 55 -33.71 37.82 25.75
N THR A 56 -34.41 38.50 26.66
CA THR A 56 -34.16 39.90 27.02
C THR A 56 -33.09 39.96 28.14
N PRO A 57 -32.29 41.03 28.22
CA PRO A 57 -31.17 41.13 29.13
C PRO A 57 -31.59 41.64 30.52
N ASN A 58 -30.94 41.16 31.58
CA ASN A 58 -30.89 41.83 32.88
C ASN A 58 -29.57 41.51 33.60
N ASP A 59 -28.68 42.49 33.57
CA ASP A 59 -27.81 43.05 34.62
C ASP A 59 -27.19 42.17 35.74
N SER A 60 -25.86 42.04 35.60
CA SER A 60 -24.77 42.36 36.56
C SER A 60 -24.71 41.72 37.96
N ALA A 61 -23.60 41.02 38.25
CA ALA A 61 -22.57 41.49 39.21
C ALA A 61 -21.36 40.51 39.34
N ASN A 62 -20.17 41.04 39.02
CA ASN A 62 -18.85 40.79 39.62
C ASN A 62 -18.21 39.38 39.62
N SER A 63 -17.36 39.14 38.61
CA SER A 63 -15.97 38.68 38.82
C SER A 63 -15.09 39.16 37.66
N SER A 64 -14.83 40.46 37.58
CA SER A 64 -13.81 41.03 36.70
C SER A 64 -12.42 40.74 37.28
N VAL A 65 -11.92 39.53 37.09
CA VAL A 65 -10.48 39.35 36.95
C VAL A 65 -10.15 39.90 35.56
N GLN A 66 -9.35 40.96 35.52
CA GLN A 66 -8.79 41.48 34.27
C GLN A 66 -8.10 40.31 33.56
N ALA A 67 -8.67 39.84 32.46
CA ALA A 67 -7.93 39.05 31.49
C ALA A 67 -6.82 39.96 30.95
N SER A 68 -5.62 39.86 31.51
CA SER A 68 -4.42 40.26 30.78
C SER A 68 -4.49 39.55 29.42
N GLU A 69 -4.44 40.30 28.32
CA GLU A 69 -4.51 39.77 26.96
C GLU A 69 -3.45 38.68 26.76
N LEU A 70 -3.85 37.41 26.94
CA LEU A 70 -2.96 36.27 26.74
C LEU A 70 -2.61 36.22 25.26
N GLU A 71 -1.31 36.20 24.96
CA GLU A 71 -0.82 36.16 23.59
C GLU A 71 -1.37 34.95 22.82
N GLN A 72 -1.77 35.18 21.56
CA GLN A 72 -2.32 34.13 20.71
C GLN A 72 -1.28 33.07 20.35
N GLN A 73 -1.70 31.80 20.38
CA GLN A 73 -0.96 30.70 19.78
C GLN A 73 -1.22 30.63 18.27
N ALA A 74 -0.20 30.32 17.50
CA ALA A 74 -0.32 30.17 16.05
C ALA A 74 0.55 29.02 15.54
N VAL A 75 0.00 28.20 14.65
CA VAL A 75 0.77 27.23 13.89
C VAL A 75 0.36 27.37 12.44
N ALA A 76 1.33 27.59 11.56
CA ALA A 76 1.10 27.72 10.13
C ALA A 76 1.94 26.70 9.37
N THR A 77 1.30 25.93 8.50
CA THR A 77 1.98 24.98 7.61
C THR A 77 1.98 25.52 6.19
N GLY A 78 3.16 25.58 5.59
CA GLY A 78 3.35 25.84 4.17
C GLY A 78 3.87 24.59 3.45
N TYR A 79 3.56 24.51 2.16
CA TYR A 79 3.83 23.33 1.34
C TYR A 79 4.24 23.74 -0.08
N SER A 80 5.22 23.04 -0.65
CA SER A 80 5.64 23.21 -2.05
C SER A 80 5.94 21.85 -2.70
N GLN A 81 5.70 21.76 -4.02
CA GLN A 81 6.03 20.62 -4.89
C GLN A 81 7.12 20.97 -5.92
N ASN A 82 7.80 22.10 -5.74
CA ASN A 82 8.78 22.56 -6.72
C ASN A 82 9.95 21.55 -6.84
N PRO A 83 10.35 21.09 -8.03
CA PRO A 83 11.42 20.11 -8.17
C PRO A 83 12.81 20.62 -7.77
N ASP A 84 13.00 21.93 -7.58
CA ASP A 84 14.21 22.51 -6.99
C ASP A 84 14.05 22.67 -5.48
N LEU A 85 14.96 22.07 -4.71
CA LEU A 85 14.89 22.05 -3.24
C LEU A 85 14.92 23.45 -2.62
N LEU A 86 15.77 24.37 -3.10
CA LEU A 86 15.92 25.69 -2.49
C LEU A 86 14.70 26.55 -2.78
N VAL A 87 14.18 26.46 -4.00
CA VAL A 87 12.92 27.13 -4.38
C VAL A 87 11.74 26.55 -3.60
N ALA A 88 11.69 25.22 -3.43
CA ALA A 88 10.64 24.57 -2.65
C ALA A 88 10.67 25.00 -1.17
N ILE A 89 11.86 25.15 -0.57
CA ILE A 89 12.03 25.65 0.79
C ILE A 89 11.53 27.10 0.89
N ASP A 90 11.91 27.95 -0.05
CA ASP A 90 11.50 29.36 -0.07
C ASP A 90 9.98 29.51 -0.21
N GLU A 91 9.37 28.78 -1.16
CA GLU A 91 7.92 28.77 -1.38
C GLU A 91 7.16 28.26 -0.14
N ALA A 92 7.59 27.12 0.43
CA ALA A 92 6.94 26.54 1.61
C ALA A 92 7.09 27.44 2.84
N THR A 93 8.28 28.02 3.06
CA THR A 93 8.52 28.96 4.17
C THR A 93 7.67 30.20 4.01
N THR A 94 7.63 30.79 2.81
CA THR A 94 6.83 31.98 2.51
C THR A 94 5.34 31.72 2.71
N ALA A 95 4.84 30.56 2.27
CA ALA A 95 3.45 30.18 2.47
C ALA A 95 3.08 30.02 3.96
N ALA A 96 3.98 29.43 4.77
CA ALA A 96 3.79 29.32 6.21
C ALA A 96 3.77 30.71 6.88
N LEU A 97 4.73 31.57 6.55
CA LEU A 97 4.84 32.93 7.07
C LEU A 97 3.62 33.79 6.75
N ALA A 98 3.06 33.68 5.54
CA ALA A 98 1.85 34.40 5.15
C ALA A 98 0.61 34.04 5.99
N SER A 99 0.65 32.92 6.71
CA SER A 99 -0.44 32.44 7.57
C SER A 99 -0.16 32.64 9.06
N LEU A 100 0.99 33.22 9.42
CA LEU A 100 1.31 33.61 10.80
C LEU A 100 0.86 35.05 11.10
N PRO A 101 0.64 35.38 12.38
CA PRO A 101 0.36 36.75 12.78
C PRO A 101 1.54 37.69 12.45
N PRO A 102 1.29 38.99 12.19
CA PRO A 102 2.35 39.99 12.13
C PRO A 102 3.16 39.97 13.43
N LEU A 103 4.44 39.62 13.35
CA LEU A 103 5.32 39.55 14.51
C LEU A 103 5.78 40.97 14.87
N GLU A 104 5.01 41.72 15.65
CA GLU A 104 5.41 43.09 16.05
C GLU A 104 6.63 43.12 16.99
N ARG A 105 6.90 42.02 17.72
CA ARG A 105 8.06 41.80 18.61
C ARG A 105 8.46 40.32 18.83
N LYS A 106 7.92 39.37 18.05
CA LYS A 106 7.88 37.94 18.45
C LYS A 106 8.85 37.05 17.69
N VAL A 107 9.23 35.95 18.33
CA VAL A 107 10.05 34.86 17.80
C VAL A 107 9.17 33.69 17.36
N ILE A 108 9.66 32.88 16.43
CA ILE A 108 9.11 31.56 16.09
C ILE A 108 9.77 30.56 17.03
N ASP A 109 9.00 29.97 17.94
CA ASP A 109 9.51 29.09 18.99
C ASP A 109 10.02 27.75 18.43
N LEU A 110 9.32 27.19 17.43
CA LEU A 110 9.70 25.92 16.81
C LEU A 110 9.33 25.89 15.32
N GLY A 111 10.30 25.58 14.47
CA GLY A 111 10.09 25.13 13.10
C GLY A 111 10.11 23.62 13.00
N ILE A 112 9.15 23.03 12.29
CA ILE A 112 9.09 21.61 11.99
C ILE A 112 9.18 21.43 10.48
N VAL A 113 10.15 20.65 10.01
CA VAL A 113 10.51 20.58 8.59
C VAL A 113 10.49 19.15 8.09
N TYR A 114 9.74 18.89 7.03
CA TYR A 114 9.72 17.60 6.35
C TYR A 114 10.09 17.76 4.88
N ILE A 115 11.06 16.99 4.40
CA ILE A 115 11.59 17.11 3.05
C ILE A 115 11.48 15.77 2.34
N SER A 116 10.98 15.78 1.10
CA SER A 116 10.94 14.57 0.29
C SER A 116 12.35 14.01 0.08
N SER A 117 12.52 12.73 0.38
CA SER A 117 13.77 11.99 0.16
C SER A 117 14.16 11.90 -1.33
N ILE A 118 13.27 12.28 -2.26
CA ILE A 118 13.56 12.31 -3.70
C ILE A 118 14.66 13.30 -4.07
N TYR A 119 14.87 14.35 -3.29
CA TYR A 119 15.95 15.32 -3.52
C TYR A 119 17.37 14.76 -3.23
N ASP A 120 17.50 13.46 -2.94
CA ASP A 120 18.79 12.84 -2.60
C ASP A 120 19.81 12.93 -3.75
N GLY A 121 21.01 13.43 -3.41
CA GLY A 121 22.07 13.80 -4.35
C GLY A 121 22.21 15.30 -4.66
N GLN A 122 21.19 16.14 -4.45
CA GLN A 122 21.30 17.62 -4.46
C GLN A 122 21.39 18.23 -3.05
N HIS A 123 21.17 17.38 -2.05
CA HIS A 123 21.29 17.66 -0.62
C HIS A 123 22.73 17.96 -0.21
N SER A 124 23.08 19.23 -0.06
CA SER A 124 23.93 19.60 1.07
C SER A 124 22.95 19.93 2.20
N PRO A 125 22.76 19.06 3.21
CA PRO A 125 21.87 19.31 4.35
C PRO A 125 22.18 20.62 5.09
N THR A 126 23.43 21.07 5.00
CA THR A 126 23.94 22.40 5.37
C THR A 126 23.29 23.58 4.62
N LYS A 127 22.33 23.35 3.72
CA LYS A 127 21.58 24.43 3.06
C LYS A 127 20.13 24.52 3.48
N VAL A 128 19.55 23.47 4.06
CA VAL A 128 18.12 23.45 4.42
C VAL A 128 17.82 24.49 5.49
N VAL A 129 18.43 24.33 6.67
CA VAL A 129 18.23 25.25 7.80
C VAL A 129 18.65 26.68 7.42
N PRO A 130 19.82 26.94 6.79
CA PRO A 130 20.18 28.30 6.41
C PRO A 130 19.18 28.95 5.45
N SER A 131 18.64 28.20 4.48
CA SER A 131 17.66 28.76 3.53
C SER A 131 16.37 29.16 4.22
N ILE A 132 15.89 28.34 5.16
CA ILE A 132 14.71 28.69 5.97
C ILE A 132 14.97 29.96 6.79
N LEU A 133 16.11 30.01 7.49
CA LEU A 133 16.48 31.17 8.30
C LEU A 133 16.64 32.44 7.45
N GLU A 134 17.18 32.31 6.23
CA GLU A 134 17.32 33.41 5.28
C GLU A 134 15.96 33.92 4.79
N THR A 135 15.06 33.03 4.33
CA THR A 135 13.70 33.42 3.91
C THR A 135 12.92 34.10 5.04
N VAL A 136 12.99 33.56 6.27
CA VAL A 136 12.34 34.18 7.45
C VAL A 136 12.92 35.57 7.74
N LYS A 137 14.26 35.71 7.68
CA LYS A 137 14.94 36.99 7.89
C LYS A 137 14.59 38.02 6.82
N GLN A 138 14.43 37.60 5.58
CA GLN A 138 14.00 38.48 4.48
C GLN A 138 12.56 38.97 4.71
N HIS A 139 11.65 38.08 5.13
CA HIS A 139 10.25 38.41 5.41
C HIS A 139 10.12 39.41 6.58
N TYR A 140 10.87 39.20 7.66
CA TYR A 140 10.90 40.05 8.84
C TYR A 140 12.18 40.90 8.93
N SER A 141 12.56 41.53 7.82
CA SER A 141 13.79 42.34 7.72
C SER A 141 13.86 43.53 8.70
N HIS A 142 12.76 43.87 9.36
CA HIS A 142 12.64 44.94 10.35
C HIS A 142 12.89 44.49 11.80
N ILE A 143 13.05 43.18 12.05
CA ILE A 143 13.31 42.62 13.39
C ILE A 143 14.78 42.26 13.52
N ASP A 144 15.46 42.82 14.53
CA ASP A 144 16.84 42.46 14.86
C ASP A 144 16.89 41.21 15.77
N GLY A 145 17.78 40.26 15.43
CA GLY A 145 18.02 39.04 16.21
C GLY A 145 17.61 37.74 15.51
N SER A 146 17.78 36.62 16.20
CA SER A 146 17.33 35.30 15.70
C SER A 146 15.82 35.18 15.87
N ILE A 147 15.10 35.14 14.75
CA ILE A 147 13.63 35.08 14.74
C ILE A 147 13.17 33.65 15.06
N VAL A 148 13.76 32.64 14.41
CA VAL A 148 13.49 31.24 14.71
C VAL A 148 14.40 30.79 15.84
N GLN A 149 13.83 30.23 16.91
CA GLN A 149 14.58 29.73 18.07
C GLN A 149 15.11 28.32 17.84
N LYS A 150 14.25 27.41 17.38
CA LYS A 150 14.54 25.98 17.22
C LYS A 150 13.98 25.46 15.90
N ILE A 151 14.65 24.49 15.28
CA ILE A 151 14.09 23.69 14.17
C ILE A 151 14.37 22.22 14.42
N ILE A 152 13.36 21.38 14.23
CA ILE A 152 13.52 19.94 14.08
C ILE A 152 12.93 19.49 12.75
N GLY A 153 13.41 18.37 12.21
CA GLY A 153 12.87 17.87 10.97
C GLY A 153 13.52 16.61 10.48
N CYS A 154 12.95 16.03 9.42
CA CYS A 154 13.50 14.85 8.79
C CYS A 154 13.16 14.75 7.30
N SER A 155 13.86 13.86 6.61
CA SER A 155 13.46 13.42 5.28
C SER A 155 12.33 12.38 5.37
N ALA A 156 11.48 12.33 4.35
CA ALA A 156 10.36 11.39 4.26
C ALA A 156 10.13 10.83 2.85
N GLY A 157 9.47 9.68 2.74
CA GLY A 157 9.01 9.07 1.49
C GLY A 157 7.73 9.68 0.92
N GLY A 158 6.94 10.34 1.77
CA GLY A 158 5.75 11.09 1.40
C GLY A 158 5.51 12.20 2.41
N LEU A 159 4.86 13.27 1.97
CA LEU A 159 4.64 14.46 2.78
C LEU A 159 3.16 14.79 2.93
N LEU A 160 2.83 15.37 4.08
CA LEU A 160 1.52 15.94 4.35
C LEU A 160 1.71 17.42 4.63
N GLY A 161 0.90 18.25 3.97
CA GLY A 161 0.84 19.69 4.18
C GLY A 161 -0.59 20.18 4.08
N SER A 162 -0.78 21.49 4.10
CA SER A 162 -2.09 22.08 3.92
C SER A 162 -1.98 23.45 3.26
N THR A 163 -2.97 23.81 2.45
CA THR A 163 -3.17 25.19 1.99
C THR A 163 -4.23 25.86 2.84
N HIS A 164 -3.94 27.07 3.31
CA HIS A 164 -4.88 27.85 4.11
C HIS A 164 -6.10 28.27 3.29
N ILE A 165 -7.31 28.17 3.88
CA ILE A 165 -8.56 28.65 3.30
C ILE A 165 -9.34 29.47 4.34
N ALA A 166 -10.36 30.21 3.89
CA ALA A 166 -11.24 30.92 4.83
C ALA A 166 -11.95 29.90 5.74
N GLY A 167 -11.67 29.96 7.05
CA GLY A 167 -12.28 29.10 8.06
C GLY A 167 -11.60 27.73 8.24
N GLY A 168 -10.36 27.53 7.76
CA GLY A 168 -9.60 26.31 8.01
C GLY A 168 -8.45 26.09 7.03
N CYS A 169 -8.20 24.83 6.65
CA CYS A 169 -7.20 24.47 5.66
C CYS A 169 -7.68 23.30 4.78
N THR A 170 -7.14 23.21 3.57
CA THR A 170 -7.29 22.05 2.69
C THR A 170 -6.02 21.21 2.77
N PRO A 171 -6.07 19.97 3.27
CA PRO A 171 -4.91 19.11 3.33
C PRO A 171 -4.40 18.70 1.95
N ILE A 172 -3.10 18.45 1.87
CA ILE A 172 -2.41 17.95 0.68
C ILE A 172 -1.54 16.78 1.10
N GLU A 173 -1.72 15.64 0.44
CA GLU A 173 -0.85 14.47 0.58
C GLU A 173 -0.08 14.27 -0.72
N ASN A 174 1.21 13.99 -0.60
CA ASN A 174 2.09 13.77 -1.74
C ASN A 174 3.02 12.61 -1.47
N GLU A 175 2.68 11.47 -2.04
CA GLU A 175 3.45 10.23 -1.98
C GLU A 175 4.31 10.10 -3.26
N GLY A 176 5.62 9.90 -3.11
CA GLY A 176 6.48 9.57 -4.25
C GLY A 176 6.80 10.71 -5.23
N ALA A 177 6.58 11.98 -4.87
CA ALA A 177 7.08 13.13 -5.63
C ALA A 177 7.93 14.11 -4.79
N ALA A 178 8.59 15.04 -5.48
CA ALA A 178 9.33 16.12 -4.85
C ALA A 178 8.38 17.01 -4.03
N GLY A 179 8.82 17.43 -2.84
CA GLY A 179 8.06 18.36 -2.02
C GLY A 179 8.72 18.70 -0.70
N VAL A 180 8.27 19.81 -0.09
CA VAL A 180 8.72 20.32 1.20
C VAL A 180 7.50 20.79 2.00
N THR A 181 7.40 20.34 3.25
CA THR A 181 6.42 20.85 4.23
C THR A 181 7.18 21.57 5.34
N ILE A 182 6.78 22.79 5.67
CA ILE A 182 7.34 23.56 6.79
C ILE A 182 6.19 24.04 7.68
N SER A 183 6.20 23.66 8.95
CA SER A 183 5.29 24.17 9.97
C SER A 183 6.04 25.09 10.91
N LEU A 184 5.56 26.34 11.06
CA LEU A 184 6.13 27.33 11.96
C LEU A 184 5.18 27.54 13.13
N CYS A 185 5.71 27.40 14.34
CA CYS A 185 4.95 27.42 15.59
C CYS A 185 5.33 28.64 16.44
N VAL A 186 4.31 29.42 16.82
CA VAL A 186 4.38 30.48 17.84
C VAL A 186 3.59 29.99 19.04
N LEU A 187 4.30 29.63 20.10
CA LEU A 187 3.83 28.97 21.31
C LEU A 187 4.26 29.78 22.54
N PRO A 188 3.57 30.90 22.86
CA PRO A 188 3.90 31.71 24.03
C PRO A 188 3.81 30.88 25.32
N ASP A 189 4.68 31.22 26.28
CA ASP A 189 4.76 30.55 27.58
C ASP A 189 4.97 29.03 27.49
N THR A 190 5.64 28.58 26.42
CA THR A 190 6.06 27.20 26.20
C THR A 190 7.59 27.13 26.16
N GLU A 191 8.18 26.31 27.02
CA GLU A 191 9.62 26.00 26.96
C GLU A 191 9.84 24.81 26.03
N ILE A 192 10.71 24.99 25.04
CA ILE A 192 11.02 23.96 24.03
C ILE A 192 12.50 23.62 24.09
N ARG A 193 12.80 22.34 24.27
CA ARG A 193 14.17 21.81 24.27
C ARG A 193 14.32 20.72 23.25
N THR A 194 15.27 20.89 22.34
CA THR A 194 15.61 19.86 21.37
C THR A 194 16.72 18.97 21.91
N PHE A 195 16.73 17.69 21.54
CA PHE A 195 17.77 16.75 21.92
C PHE A 195 18.01 15.73 20.80
N HIS A 196 19.21 15.17 20.74
CA HIS A 196 19.57 14.10 19.81
C HIS A 196 20.23 12.97 20.58
N LEU A 197 19.78 11.73 20.35
CA LEU A 197 20.25 10.52 21.02
C LEU A 197 20.86 9.55 20.03
N LEU A 198 22.00 8.99 20.38
CA LEU A 198 22.61 7.85 19.71
C LEU A 198 22.28 6.56 20.48
N GLU A 199 22.53 5.41 19.85
CA GLU A 199 22.24 4.09 20.43
C GLU A 199 22.96 3.93 21.79
N ASP A 200 24.22 4.34 21.88
CA ASP A 200 25.04 4.30 23.11
C ASP A 200 24.51 5.21 24.25
N ASP A 201 23.57 6.12 23.98
CA ASP A 201 23.01 7.04 24.99
C ASP A 201 21.82 6.42 25.75
N VAL A 202 21.23 5.34 25.24
CA VAL A 202 20.04 4.68 25.83
C VAL A 202 20.50 3.62 26.84
N PRO A 203 20.21 3.78 28.15
CA PRO A 203 20.62 2.78 29.13
C PRO A 203 19.70 1.55 29.12
N ASP A 204 20.30 0.35 29.06
CA ASP A 204 19.58 -0.93 29.14
C ASP A 204 18.84 -1.12 30.49
N ASP A 205 19.44 -0.67 31.60
CA ASP A 205 18.95 -0.88 32.98
C ASP A 205 18.05 0.25 33.50
N TYR A 206 17.17 0.81 32.65
CA TYR A 206 16.35 1.99 33.00
C TYR A 206 15.51 1.84 34.28
N ALA A 207 15.12 0.62 34.65
CA ALA A 207 14.31 0.34 35.84
C ALA A 207 15.12 0.33 37.16
N GLU A 208 16.43 0.08 37.09
CA GLU A 208 17.32 0.02 38.26
C GLU A 208 18.05 1.34 38.50
N MET A 209 18.01 2.26 37.53
CA MET A 209 18.62 3.58 37.59
C MET A 209 17.72 4.61 38.27
N ASP A 210 18.31 5.58 38.97
CA ASP A 210 17.56 6.73 39.46
C ASP A 210 17.18 7.67 38.30
N ALA A 211 16.05 8.37 38.46
CA ALA A 211 15.48 9.24 37.44
C ALA A 211 16.42 10.37 36.99
N ALA A 212 17.27 10.89 37.87
CA ALA A 212 18.17 11.99 37.51
C ALA A 212 19.33 11.48 36.64
N THR A 213 19.88 10.32 36.98
CA THR A 213 20.93 9.65 36.20
C THR A 213 20.39 9.25 34.82
N TRP A 214 19.22 8.61 34.75
CA TRP A 214 18.61 8.23 33.47
C TRP A 214 18.37 9.45 32.57
N LYS A 215 17.75 10.51 33.12
CA LYS A 215 17.54 11.78 32.39
C LYS A 215 18.83 12.39 31.91
N SER A 216 19.92 12.28 32.67
CA SER A 216 21.22 12.79 32.24
C SER A 216 21.80 12.00 31.08
N SER A 217 21.64 10.67 31.05
CA SER A 217 22.09 9.83 29.93
C SER A 217 21.39 10.20 28.62
N VAL A 218 20.09 10.49 28.68
CA VAL A 218 19.30 10.85 27.48
C VAL A 218 19.24 12.36 27.21
N GLY A 219 20.15 13.17 27.76
CA GLY A 219 20.19 14.61 27.48
C GLY A 219 19.00 15.43 28.04
N LEU A 220 18.19 14.85 28.92
CA LEU A 220 17.00 15.44 29.56
C LEU A 220 17.25 15.92 31.00
N SER A 221 18.50 15.96 31.47
CA SER A 221 18.87 16.29 32.87
C SER A 221 18.29 17.59 33.41
N LYS A 222 18.08 18.59 32.55
CA LYS A 222 17.54 19.89 32.94
C LYS A 222 16.01 19.89 33.05
N LEU A 223 15.29 18.83 32.65
CA LEU A 223 13.82 18.77 32.69
C LEU A 223 13.33 18.34 34.08
N LYS A 224 12.47 19.15 34.69
CA LYS A 224 11.87 18.86 36.00
C LYS A 224 11.03 17.59 35.92
N SER A 225 11.18 16.67 36.88
CA SER A 225 10.21 15.57 37.08
C SER A 225 9.09 16.07 37.97
N SER A 226 7.90 15.53 37.76
CA SER A 226 6.67 15.76 38.53
C SER A 226 6.72 15.32 40.01
N SER A 227 7.91 15.04 40.57
CA SER A 227 8.06 14.40 41.89
C SER A 227 8.96 15.12 42.89
N GLN A 228 9.21 16.43 42.73
CA GLN A 228 9.78 17.26 43.82
C GLN A 228 8.97 18.55 44.05
N GLY A 229 7.95 18.44 44.90
CA GLY A 229 7.77 19.35 46.04
C GLY A 229 7.51 20.84 45.84
N ASP A 230 7.04 21.32 44.69
CA ASP A 230 6.55 22.70 44.57
C ASP A 230 5.01 22.76 44.57
N ASN A 231 4.47 23.37 45.63
CA ASN A 231 3.05 23.53 45.93
C ASN A 231 2.37 24.62 45.06
N THR A 232 2.81 24.81 43.81
CA THR A 232 2.32 25.90 42.93
C THR A 232 1.16 25.51 42.01
N GLY A 233 0.73 24.24 42.00
CA GLY A 233 -0.57 23.83 41.45
C GLY A 233 -0.75 23.96 39.93
N ILE A 234 0.32 24.21 39.16
CA ILE A 234 0.31 24.08 37.70
C ILE A 234 1.18 22.87 37.37
N ASP A 235 0.54 21.81 36.86
CA ASP A 235 1.16 20.53 36.56
C ASP A 235 2.21 20.72 35.44
N ASP A 236 3.49 20.49 35.75
CA ASP A 236 4.66 20.69 34.88
C ASP A 236 4.80 19.53 33.87
N GLN A 237 3.67 19.16 33.25
CA GLN A 237 3.59 18.08 32.28
C GLN A 237 4.34 18.46 31.01
N CYS A 238 5.33 17.64 30.66
CA CYS A 238 6.09 17.73 29.43
C CYS A 238 5.36 16.98 28.30
N SER A 239 5.66 17.28 27.06
CA SER A 239 5.22 16.53 25.88
C SER A 239 6.39 16.35 24.94
N PHE A 240 6.45 15.21 24.26
CA PHE A 240 7.60 14.80 23.47
C PHE A 240 7.17 14.50 22.04
N MET A 241 7.78 15.21 21.09
CA MET A 241 7.73 14.88 19.68
C MET A 241 9.05 14.20 19.28
N LEU A 242 8.98 13.01 18.69
CA LEU A 242 10.14 12.18 18.35
C LEU A 242 10.22 11.93 16.84
N LEU A 243 11.41 12.11 16.27
CA LEU A 243 11.76 11.87 14.87
C LEU A 243 12.99 10.97 14.79
N PRO A 244 12.86 9.66 15.08
CA PRO A 244 13.96 8.72 14.97
C PRO A 244 14.33 8.41 13.52
N ALA A 245 15.63 8.27 13.26
CA ALA A 245 16.14 7.66 12.04
C ALA A 245 15.82 6.14 12.06
N PRO A 246 15.66 5.49 10.89
CA PRO A 246 15.41 4.05 10.82
C PRO A 246 16.45 3.18 11.54
N SER A 247 17.70 3.64 11.69
CA SER A 247 18.74 2.88 12.39
C SER A 247 18.48 2.74 13.88
N PHE A 248 17.82 3.71 14.50
CA PHE A 248 17.59 3.75 15.95
C PHE A 248 16.41 2.87 16.40
N GLN A 249 15.77 2.13 15.49
CA GLN A 249 14.54 1.38 15.78
C GLN A 249 14.73 0.30 16.87
N THR A 250 15.93 -0.26 17.01
CA THR A 250 16.25 -1.29 18.00
C THR A 250 16.15 -0.78 19.44
N ASP A 251 16.58 0.45 19.68
CA ASP A 251 16.69 1.05 21.02
C ASP A 251 15.46 1.89 21.38
N MET A 252 14.53 2.07 20.43
CA MET A 252 13.29 2.81 20.64
C MET A 252 12.44 2.23 21.76
N ASP A 253 12.35 0.90 21.88
CA ASP A 253 11.47 0.28 22.87
C ASP A 253 11.94 0.60 24.30
N ASP A 254 13.23 0.50 24.57
CA ASP A 254 13.79 0.80 25.90
C ASP A 254 13.83 2.30 26.18
N PHE A 255 14.08 3.12 25.16
CA PHE A 255 13.94 4.58 25.29
C PHE A 255 12.49 4.99 25.63
N LEU A 256 11.48 4.46 24.93
CA LEU A 256 10.06 4.77 25.19
C LEU A 256 9.60 4.27 26.56
N LYS A 257 10.06 3.08 26.99
CA LYS A 257 9.80 2.57 28.35
C LYS A 257 10.40 3.49 29.41
N GLY A 258 11.66 3.87 29.26
CA GLY A 258 12.34 4.79 30.18
C GLY A 258 11.66 6.17 30.22
N LEU A 259 11.20 6.68 29.07
CA LEU A 259 10.52 7.96 28.97
C LEU A 259 9.13 7.91 29.62
N THR A 260 8.35 6.86 29.36
CA THR A 260 7.04 6.63 29.99
C THR A 260 7.17 6.43 31.51
N PHE A 261 8.22 5.75 31.97
CA PHE A 261 8.51 5.57 33.39
C PHE A 261 8.84 6.88 34.11
N ASN A 262 9.66 7.73 33.49
CA ASN A 262 10.08 9.01 34.09
C ASN A 262 9.09 10.16 33.88
N PHE A 263 8.14 10.01 32.94
CA PHE A 263 7.21 11.04 32.51
C PHE A 263 5.78 10.48 32.25
N GLU A 264 5.22 9.77 33.23
CA GLU A 264 3.98 8.96 33.15
C GLU A 264 2.76 9.63 32.48
N THR A 265 2.57 10.94 32.63
CA THR A 265 1.42 11.66 32.06
C THR A 265 1.70 12.38 30.75
N SER A 266 2.93 12.32 30.25
CA SER A 266 3.37 13.12 29.10
C SER A 266 2.85 12.55 27.78
N ALA A 267 2.40 13.43 26.89
CA ALA A 267 2.06 13.02 25.53
C ALA A 267 3.36 12.73 24.76
N ILE A 268 3.49 11.54 24.20
CA ILE A 268 4.67 11.11 23.44
C ILE A 268 4.19 10.65 22.07
N PHE A 269 4.69 11.28 21.02
CA PHE A 269 4.24 11.01 19.66
C PHE A 269 5.33 11.28 18.63
N GLY A 270 5.10 10.83 17.40
CA GLY A 270 5.97 11.14 16.28
C GLY A 270 5.96 10.05 15.22
N GLY A 271 6.99 10.06 14.38
CA GLY A 271 7.14 9.08 13.31
C GLY A 271 8.60 8.81 12.99
N LEU A 272 8.91 7.56 12.68
CA LEU A 272 10.22 7.18 12.13
C LEU A 272 10.38 7.84 10.75
N ALA A 273 11.49 8.55 10.59
CA ALA A 273 11.88 9.13 9.31
C ALA A 273 11.91 8.05 8.22
N SER A 274 11.56 8.43 6.99
CA SER A 274 11.32 7.46 5.91
C SER A 274 11.97 7.93 4.61
N THR A 275 12.03 7.04 3.63
CA THR A 275 12.64 7.33 2.33
C THR A 275 11.93 6.58 1.21
N VAL A 276 11.81 7.16 0.01
CA VAL A 276 11.26 6.48 -1.17
C VAL A 276 12.11 5.30 -1.65
N SER A 277 13.39 5.25 -1.27
CA SER A 277 14.33 4.23 -1.71
C SER A 277 15.13 3.69 -0.54
N SER A 278 15.23 2.36 -0.43
CA SER A 278 16.06 1.68 0.58
C SER A 278 17.57 1.93 0.44
N LEU A 279 18.01 2.55 -0.66
CA LEU A 279 19.40 2.97 -0.85
C LEU A 279 19.67 4.38 -0.29
N SER A 280 18.62 5.17 -0.04
CA SER A 280 18.72 6.49 0.58
C SER A 280 18.76 6.32 2.10
N ARG A 281 19.61 7.10 2.76
CA ARG A 281 19.56 7.21 4.23
C ARG A 281 18.60 8.34 4.60
N ALA A 282 17.77 8.11 5.60
CA ALA A 282 16.98 9.19 6.17
C ALA A 282 17.93 10.24 6.79
N LYS A 283 17.56 11.50 6.70
CA LYS A 283 18.30 12.62 7.28
C LYS A 283 17.42 13.31 8.31
N LEU A 284 18.03 13.74 9.41
CA LEU A 284 17.41 14.56 10.44
C LEU A 284 18.04 15.95 10.42
N PHE A 285 17.24 16.97 10.71
CA PHE A 285 17.66 18.37 10.71
C PHE A 285 17.40 18.95 12.10
N ARG A 286 18.44 19.52 12.72
CA ARG A 286 18.33 20.18 14.01
C ARG A 286 18.91 21.57 13.92
N TYR A 287 18.19 22.54 14.48
CA TYR A 287 18.71 23.87 14.77
C TYR A 287 18.29 24.31 16.17
N ASP A 288 19.24 24.86 16.91
CA ASP A 288 19.02 25.34 18.27
C ASP A 288 19.92 26.55 18.54
N VAL A 289 19.32 27.73 18.70
CA VAL A 289 20.05 28.99 18.90
C VAL A 289 20.90 29.02 20.19
N ASP A 290 20.57 28.19 21.19
CA ASP A 290 21.23 28.18 22.50
C ASP A 290 22.43 27.22 22.56
N GLU A 291 22.63 26.39 21.53
CA GLU A 291 23.71 25.39 21.49
C GLU A 291 24.91 25.82 20.64
N PRO A 292 26.14 25.42 21.02
CA PRO A 292 27.36 25.78 20.28
C PRO A 292 27.41 25.18 18.86
N ASP A 293 26.86 23.98 18.68
CA ASP A 293 26.64 23.34 17.38
C ASP A 293 25.18 23.54 16.95
N CYS A 294 24.79 24.81 16.84
CA CYS A 294 23.41 25.25 16.64
C CYS A 294 22.74 24.71 15.38
N MET A 295 23.46 24.06 14.47
CA MET A 295 22.92 23.49 13.24
C MET A 295 23.54 22.14 12.94
N GLN A 296 22.71 21.10 12.88
CA GLN A 296 23.15 19.73 12.70
C GLN A 296 22.32 19.04 11.62
N ALA A 297 23.00 18.27 10.78
CA ALA A 297 22.39 17.35 9.85
C ALA A 297 22.87 15.94 10.18
N LEU A 298 21.94 15.11 10.62
CA LEU A 298 22.22 13.82 11.24
C LEU A 298 21.68 12.71 10.34
N THR A 299 22.30 11.54 10.35
CA THR A 299 21.86 10.36 9.56
C THR A 299 21.45 9.18 10.43
N GLU A 300 21.60 9.31 11.74
CA GLU A 300 21.39 8.26 12.73
C GLU A 300 20.89 8.86 14.05
N GLY A 301 20.37 8.01 14.92
CA GLY A 301 19.85 8.39 16.23
C GLY A 301 18.39 8.87 16.24
N CYS A 302 17.97 9.38 17.38
CA CYS A 302 16.64 9.93 17.63
C CYS A 302 16.70 11.43 17.91
N LEU A 303 16.09 12.24 17.03
CA LEU A 303 15.88 13.66 17.26
C LEU A 303 14.55 13.87 17.98
N GLY A 304 14.53 14.65 19.05
CA GLY A 304 13.31 14.94 19.78
C GLY A 304 13.17 16.40 20.18
N ALA A 305 11.93 16.81 20.46
CA ALA A 305 11.61 18.06 21.13
C ALA A 305 10.75 17.79 22.36
N ALA A 306 11.26 18.19 23.52
CA ALA A 306 10.55 18.22 24.78
C ALA A 306 9.93 19.60 24.98
N MET A 307 8.63 19.63 25.29
CA MET A 307 7.84 20.85 25.37
C MET A 307 7.11 20.90 26.72
N SER A 308 7.29 21.97 27.49
CA SER A 308 6.59 22.22 28.77
C SER A 308 5.98 23.62 28.79
N GLY A 309 5.13 23.92 29.76
CA GLY A 309 4.38 25.19 29.80
C GLY A 309 2.98 25.07 29.19
N ASP A 310 2.51 26.14 28.51
CA ASP A 310 1.13 26.29 28.04
C ASP A 310 0.83 25.60 26.69
N VAL A 311 1.24 24.35 26.56
CA VAL A 311 0.96 23.52 25.38
C VAL A 311 0.37 22.18 25.80
N THR A 312 -0.54 21.66 24.99
CA THR A 312 -1.13 20.33 25.15
C THR A 312 -1.13 19.60 23.83
N PHE A 313 -0.88 18.29 23.87
CA PHE A 313 -1.02 17.41 22.73
C PHE A 313 -2.02 16.31 23.07
N LYS A 314 -3.06 16.19 22.26
CA LYS A 314 -3.95 15.03 22.29
C LYS A 314 -3.54 14.09 21.17
N VAL A 315 -2.96 12.96 21.57
CA VAL A 315 -2.43 11.93 20.67
C VAL A 315 -3.48 10.85 20.49
N MET A 316 -3.69 10.41 19.25
CA MET A 316 -4.62 9.35 18.88
C MET A 316 -3.97 8.47 17.84
N VAL A 317 -4.14 7.15 17.94
CA VAL A 317 -3.55 6.19 17.00
C VAL A 317 -4.64 5.31 16.39
N ALA A 318 -4.65 5.21 15.06
CA ALA A 318 -5.50 4.29 14.29
C ALA A 318 -4.64 3.15 13.74
N GLN A 319 -4.93 1.89 14.08
CA GLN A 319 -4.13 0.73 13.68
C GLN A 319 -4.58 0.10 12.36
N GLY A 320 -5.82 0.31 11.93
CA GLY A 320 -6.32 -0.12 10.61
C GLY A 320 -6.49 -1.61 10.46
N ALA A 321 -6.66 -2.30 11.58
CA ALA A 321 -6.72 -3.74 11.67
C ALA A 321 -8.13 -4.17 12.08
N LYS A 322 -8.80 -4.91 11.21
CA LYS A 322 -10.12 -5.50 11.45
C LYS A 322 -9.98 -6.75 12.32
N PRO A 323 -10.64 -6.83 13.48
CA PRO A 323 -10.63 -8.04 14.29
C PRO A 323 -11.35 -9.19 13.58
N VAL A 324 -10.81 -10.40 13.67
CA VAL A 324 -11.39 -11.61 13.09
C VAL A 324 -11.36 -12.79 14.06
N GLY A 325 -12.38 -13.65 13.97
CA GLY A 325 -12.55 -14.78 14.88
C GLY A 325 -12.89 -14.37 16.32
N GLY A 326 -12.82 -15.33 17.23
CA GLY A 326 -13.10 -15.14 18.66
C GLY A 326 -11.90 -14.59 19.43
N ILE A 327 -12.09 -14.38 20.74
CA ILE A 327 -10.99 -14.07 21.65
C ILE A 327 -10.42 -15.37 22.17
N TYR A 328 -9.11 -15.49 22.14
CA TYR A 328 -8.39 -16.66 22.59
C TYR A 328 -7.53 -16.31 23.81
N ARG A 329 -7.19 -17.32 24.58
CA ARG A 329 -6.25 -17.26 25.69
C ARG A 329 -5.00 -18.06 25.34
N VAL A 330 -3.84 -17.50 25.62
CA VAL A 330 -2.56 -18.21 25.53
C VAL A 330 -2.52 -19.26 26.62
N VAL A 331 -2.39 -20.53 26.24
CA VAL A 331 -2.24 -21.66 27.18
C VAL A 331 -0.76 -22.00 27.36
N LYS A 332 0.03 -21.83 26.29
CA LYS A 332 1.47 -22.05 26.31
C LYS A 332 2.15 -20.98 25.47
N GLY A 333 3.08 -20.26 26.08
CA GLY A 333 3.91 -19.25 25.45
C GLY A 333 5.13 -18.98 26.30
N GLU A 334 6.17 -18.44 25.67
CA GLU A 334 7.46 -18.12 26.30
C GLU A 334 8.09 -16.97 25.52
N GLU A 335 8.56 -15.95 26.24
CA GLU A 335 9.13 -14.72 25.67
C GLU A 335 8.21 -14.10 24.60
N SER A 336 8.64 -14.01 23.34
CA SER A 336 7.82 -13.47 22.24
C SER A 336 7.05 -14.55 21.46
N THR A 337 7.06 -15.81 21.90
CA THR A 337 6.50 -16.94 21.16
C THR A 337 5.21 -17.48 21.78
N ILE A 338 4.16 -17.58 20.97
CA ILE A 338 2.89 -18.20 21.31
C ILE A 338 2.87 -19.63 20.72
N GLN A 339 2.81 -20.64 21.58
CA GLN A 339 2.87 -22.05 21.17
C GLN A 339 1.48 -22.69 21.09
N ALA A 340 0.62 -22.42 22.07
CA ALA A 340 -0.71 -23.00 22.12
C ALA A 340 -1.75 -22.05 22.69
N ILE A 341 -2.94 -22.10 22.11
CA ILE A 341 -4.04 -21.18 22.32
C ILE A 341 -5.35 -21.92 22.51
N GLN A 342 -6.30 -21.29 23.20
CA GLN A 342 -7.62 -21.85 23.45
C GLN A 342 -8.67 -20.74 23.39
N LEU A 343 -9.84 -21.02 22.81
CA LEU A 343 -10.94 -20.05 22.73
C LEU A 343 -11.40 -19.67 24.15
N ASP A 344 -11.51 -18.37 24.44
CA ASP A 344 -12.14 -17.83 25.64
C ASP A 344 -13.63 -17.59 25.32
N GLU A 345 -14.46 -18.62 25.55
CA GLU A 345 -15.89 -18.59 25.24
C GLU A 345 -16.60 -17.42 25.92
N ALA A 346 -16.32 -17.17 27.20
CA ALA A 346 -16.95 -16.08 27.94
C ALA A 346 -16.61 -14.70 27.35
N ALA A 347 -15.36 -14.49 26.92
CA ALA A 347 -14.97 -13.25 26.24
C ALA A 347 -15.55 -13.16 24.82
N THR A 348 -15.71 -14.29 24.13
CA THR A 348 -16.25 -14.36 22.76
C THR A 348 -17.77 -14.16 22.72
N GLU A 349 -18.53 -14.78 23.63
CA GLU A 349 -19.98 -14.59 23.76
C GLU A 349 -20.35 -13.14 24.10
N GLN A 350 -19.53 -12.46 24.92
CA GLN A 350 -19.71 -11.03 25.21
C GLN A 350 -19.57 -10.16 23.95
N LEU A 351 -18.66 -10.52 23.02
CA LEU A 351 -18.53 -9.85 21.72
C LEU A 351 -19.77 -10.06 20.86
N GLU A 352 -20.24 -11.31 20.71
CA GLU A 352 -21.40 -11.65 19.87
C GLU A 352 -22.68 -10.94 20.35
N LEU A 353 -22.87 -10.83 21.67
CA LEU A 353 -24.03 -10.14 22.26
C LEU A 353 -24.02 -8.62 22.07
N THR A 354 -22.85 -8.02 21.79
CA THR A 354 -22.68 -6.57 21.67
C THR A 354 -22.50 -6.08 20.23
N GLY A 355 -22.45 -7.02 19.27
CA GLY A 355 -22.54 -6.76 17.83
C GLY A 355 -21.25 -6.24 17.21
N GLU A 356 -20.42 -7.15 16.70
CA GLU A 356 -19.38 -6.84 15.69
C GLU A 356 -19.66 -7.44 14.31
N ASP A 357 -20.77 -8.18 14.13
CA ASP A 357 -21.21 -8.63 12.80
C ASP A 357 -21.83 -7.45 12.02
N ILE A 358 -20.97 -6.66 11.40
CA ILE A 358 -21.31 -5.96 10.15
C ILE A 358 -20.83 -6.86 9.01
N GLY A 359 -21.46 -8.03 8.87
CA GLY A 359 -21.57 -8.73 7.61
C GLY A 359 -22.87 -8.28 6.96
N ASP A 360 -22.84 -8.00 5.67
CA ASP A 360 -24.00 -7.56 4.88
C ASP A 360 -25.26 -8.39 5.20
N GLU A 361 -26.20 -7.79 5.92
CA GLU A 361 -27.58 -8.27 5.97
C GLU A 361 -28.24 -7.96 4.62
N ASN A 362 -27.85 -8.65 3.55
CA ASN A 362 -28.61 -8.74 2.30
C ASN A 362 -28.08 -9.91 1.46
N ASP A 363 -28.37 -11.14 1.88
CA ASP A 363 -28.56 -12.26 0.97
C ASP A 363 -29.44 -13.32 1.66
N GLU A 364 -30.76 -13.24 1.40
CA GLU A 364 -31.77 -14.24 1.83
C GLU A 364 -31.73 -15.51 0.95
N SER A 365 -30.55 -15.95 0.54
CA SER A 365 -30.35 -17.26 -0.09
C SER A 365 -29.09 -17.91 0.46
N ASP A 366 -29.24 -18.67 1.55
CA ASP A 366 -28.55 -19.94 1.84
C ASP A 366 -28.63 -20.30 3.33
N ALA A 367 -29.87 -20.47 3.82
CA ALA A 367 -30.14 -20.87 5.20
C ALA A 367 -29.56 -22.26 5.58
N GLU A 368 -29.40 -23.16 4.60
CA GLU A 368 -28.86 -24.51 4.83
C GLU A 368 -27.32 -24.54 4.92
N GLU A 369 -26.60 -23.70 4.16
CA GLU A 369 -25.14 -23.59 4.26
C GLU A 369 -24.73 -22.91 5.57
N MET A 370 -25.50 -21.91 6.00
CA MET A 370 -25.31 -21.21 7.27
C MET A 370 -25.52 -22.13 8.48
N ASP A 371 -26.49 -23.05 8.43
CA ASP A 371 -26.75 -24.02 9.50
C ASP A 371 -25.66 -25.11 9.59
N LEU A 372 -25.10 -25.54 8.45
CA LEU A 372 -23.96 -26.45 8.42
C LEU A 372 -22.68 -25.77 8.93
N LYS A 373 -22.40 -24.52 8.54
CA LYS A 373 -21.29 -23.70 9.07
C LYS A 373 -21.42 -23.49 10.59
N LYS A 374 -22.62 -23.16 11.10
CA LYS A 374 -22.90 -23.03 12.53
C LYS A 374 -22.71 -24.34 13.30
N LYS A 375 -23.17 -25.47 12.77
CA LYS A 375 -22.96 -26.80 13.40
C LYS A 375 -21.50 -27.23 13.41
N THR A 376 -20.75 -26.93 12.35
CA THR A 376 -19.33 -27.28 12.23
C THR A 376 -18.47 -26.40 13.14
N ALA A 377 -18.79 -25.11 13.25
CA ALA A 377 -18.17 -24.19 14.20
C ALA A 377 -18.45 -24.56 15.66
N ALA A 378 -19.71 -24.92 15.99
CA ALA A 378 -20.08 -25.39 17.32
C ALA A 378 -19.40 -26.71 17.70
N ALA A 379 -19.14 -27.60 16.74
CA ALA A 379 -18.39 -28.84 16.97
C ALA A 379 -16.88 -28.60 17.12
N TYR A 380 -16.32 -27.63 16.38
CA TYR A 380 -14.90 -27.24 16.44
C TYR A 380 -14.57 -26.43 17.71
N ALA A 381 -15.52 -25.66 18.23
CA ALA A 381 -15.44 -24.91 19.48
C ALA A 381 -15.56 -25.81 20.73
N LYS A 382 -16.41 -26.86 20.68
CA LYS A 382 -16.60 -27.82 21.79
C LYS A 382 -15.37 -28.67 22.16
N ALA A 383 -14.33 -28.68 21.33
CA ALA A 383 -13.08 -29.37 21.65
C ALA A 383 -12.20 -28.45 22.51
N ILE A 384 -12.29 -28.61 23.85
CA ILE A 384 -11.42 -27.99 24.87
C ILE A 384 -10.00 -28.56 24.75
N ILE A 385 -9.33 -28.32 23.62
CA ILE A 385 -7.98 -28.80 23.35
C ILE A 385 -7.17 -27.56 22.97
N PRO A 386 -6.10 -27.24 23.70
CA PRO A 386 -5.15 -26.22 23.27
C PRO A 386 -4.64 -26.54 21.87
N LYS A 387 -4.75 -25.58 20.95
CA LYS A 387 -4.35 -25.74 19.55
C LYS A 387 -3.12 -24.89 19.26
N PRO A 388 -2.25 -25.30 18.32
CA PRO A 388 -1.25 -24.41 17.75
C PRO A 388 -1.89 -23.19 17.09
N VAL A 389 -1.20 -22.05 17.12
CA VAL A 389 -1.73 -20.79 16.59
C VAL A 389 -2.03 -20.88 15.10
N LEU A 390 -1.13 -21.47 14.32
CA LEU A 390 -1.33 -21.67 12.88
C LEU A 390 -2.49 -22.61 12.56
N ALA A 391 -2.80 -23.56 13.44
CA ALA A 391 -3.93 -24.47 13.20
C ALA A 391 -5.27 -23.71 13.27
N GLU A 392 -5.39 -22.78 14.21
CA GLU A 392 -6.57 -21.93 14.35
C GLU A 392 -6.64 -20.87 13.26
N ALA A 393 -5.50 -20.23 12.90
CA ALA A 393 -5.45 -19.29 11.78
C ALA A 393 -5.92 -19.95 10.47
N ASN A 394 -5.47 -21.19 10.20
CA ASN A 394 -5.92 -21.98 9.05
C ASN A 394 -7.42 -22.33 9.09
N TYR A 395 -7.99 -22.50 10.28
CA TYR A 395 -9.42 -22.71 10.44
C TYR A 395 -10.20 -21.42 10.14
N LEU A 396 -9.79 -20.29 10.73
CA LEU A 396 -10.39 -18.97 10.51
C LEU A 396 -10.34 -18.55 9.04
N MET A 397 -9.23 -18.83 8.34
CA MET A 397 -9.15 -18.54 6.91
C MET A 397 -10.27 -19.19 6.09
N LYS A 398 -10.84 -20.33 6.53
CA LYS A 398 -11.95 -20.98 5.80
C LYS A 398 -13.31 -20.31 6.05
N THR A 399 -13.40 -19.46 7.08
CA THR A 399 -14.64 -18.79 7.48
C THR A 399 -14.66 -17.31 7.11
N LEU A 400 -13.52 -16.74 6.70
CA LEU A 400 -13.40 -15.33 6.32
C LEU A 400 -13.88 -15.06 4.90
N SER A 401 -14.21 -13.79 4.62
CA SER A 401 -14.46 -13.32 3.27
C SER A 401 -13.22 -13.49 2.40
N ASP A 402 -13.46 -13.52 1.11
CA ASP A 402 -12.45 -13.67 0.06
C ASP A 402 -11.35 -12.60 0.10
N GLU A 403 -11.73 -11.37 0.42
CA GLU A 403 -10.84 -10.23 0.64
C GLU A 403 -10.04 -10.38 1.93
N ASP A 404 -10.70 -10.65 3.07
CA ASP A 404 -10.03 -10.83 4.37
C ASP A 404 -9.05 -12.03 4.33
N GLN A 405 -9.39 -13.08 3.58
CA GLN A 405 -8.48 -14.19 3.32
C GLN A 405 -7.24 -13.76 2.52
N SER A 406 -7.37 -12.85 1.54
CA SER A 406 -6.21 -12.33 0.80
C SER A 406 -5.28 -11.58 1.75
N PHE A 407 -5.84 -10.71 2.61
CA PHE A 407 -5.06 -9.98 3.61
C PHE A 407 -4.39 -10.89 4.64
N MET A 408 -5.13 -11.84 5.23
CA MET A 408 -4.58 -12.78 6.23
C MET A 408 -3.49 -13.69 5.64
N ARG A 409 -3.54 -13.99 4.33
CA ARG A 409 -2.49 -14.73 3.61
C ARG A 409 -1.22 -13.91 3.41
N LYS A 410 -1.36 -12.61 3.13
CA LYS A 410 -0.20 -11.72 2.96
C LYS A 410 0.50 -11.44 4.28
N LEU A 411 -0.29 -11.22 5.35
CA LEU A 411 0.24 -10.83 6.65
C LEU A 411 -0.65 -11.38 7.76
N LEU A 412 -0.06 -12.21 8.63
CA LEU A 412 -0.72 -12.67 9.84
C LEU A 412 -0.55 -11.62 10.94
N LEU A 413 -1.68 -11.07 11.40
CA LEU A 413 -1.73 -10.07 12.47
C LEU A 413 -2.35 -10.67 13.72
N ILE A 414 -1.70 -10.41 14.85
CA ILE A 414 -2.13 -10.88 16.17
C ILE A 414 -2.22 -9.68 17.10
N GLY A 415 -3.40 -9.45 17.66
CA GLY A 415 -3.62 -8.45 18.69
C GLY A 415 -3.53 -9.06 20.08
N LEU A 416 -2.77 -8.43 20.98
CA LEU A 416 -2.65 -8.82 22.38
C LEU A 416 -3.42 -7.83 23.26
N ASP A 417 -4.21 -8.36 24.18
CA ASP A 417 -5.01 -7.57 25.13
C ASP A 417 -4.05 -6.92 26.15
N GLY A 418 -4.02 -5.59 26.19
CA GLY A 418 -3.24 -4.87 27.18
C GLY A 418 -3.89 -5.00 28.57
N ASN A 419 -3.09 -5.11 29.64
CA ASN A 419 -3.59 -5.07 31.03
C ASN A 419 -4.16 -3.70 31.43
N SER A 420 -4.22 -2.75 30.51
CA SER A 420 -4.82 -1.44 30.66
C SER A 420 -6.32 -1.64 30.97
N GLY A 421 -6.82 -1.10 32.08
CA GLY A 421 -8.22 -1.20 32.55
C GLY A 421 -9.24 -0.45 31.68
N VAL A 422 -9.10 -0.58 30.37
CA VAL A 422 -9.76 0.17 29.31
C VAL A 422 -11.12 -0.44 29.03
N GLY A 423 -12.19 0.36 29.09
CA GLY A 423 -13.55 0.10 28.57
C GLY A 423 -14.17 -1.28 28.82
N LYS A 424 -15.41 -1.34 29.34
CA LYS A 424 -16.13 -2.64 29.43
C LYS A 424 -16.79 -3.07 28.12
N SER A 425 -16.86 -2.18 27.13
CA SER A 425 -17.48 -2.47 25.84
C SER A 425 -16.63 -3.49 25.06
N PRO A 426 -17.24 -4.58 24.53
CA PRO A 426 -16.51 -5.57 23.74
C PRO A 426 -16.21 -5.10 22.31
N SER A 427 -17.04 -4.22 21.71
CA SER A 427 -16.85 -3.75 20.34
C SER A 427 -15.76 -2.68 20.23
N ASP A 428 -14.76 -2.91 19.38
CA ASP A 428 -13.62 -1.99 19.22
C ASP A 428 -14.06 -0.61 18.68
N LEU A 429 -14.91 -0.57 17.65
CA LEU A 429 -15.38 0.70 17.07
C LEU A 429 -16.23 1.53 18.07
N ILE A 430 -17.05 0.88 18.90
CA ILE A 430 -17.84 1.57 19.91
C ILE A 430 -16.92 2.19 20.97
N ARG A 431 -15.91 1.46 21.44
CA ARG A 431 -14.92 1.97 22.40
C ARG A 431 -14.19 3.20 21.85
N LEU A 432 -13.75 3.13 20.60
CA LEU A 432 -13.09 4.26 19.93
C LEU A 432 -14.02 5.47 19.83
N ALA A 433 -15.31 5.25 19.49
CA ALA A 433 -16.33 6.30 19.47
C ALA A 433 -16.74 6.82 20.86
N GLU A 434 -16.46 6.10 21.94
CA GLU A 434 -16.55 6.55 23.33
C GLU A 434 -15.24 7.25 23.79
N GLY A 435 -14.18 7.11 23.01
CA GLY A 435 -12.85 7.69 23.21
C GLY A 435 -11.94 6.84 24.09
N ASP A 436 -12.26 5.57 24.32
CA ASP A 436 -11.55 4.68 25.25
C ASP A 436 -10.34 4.00 24.60
N GLY A 437 -10.04 4.20 23.32
CA GLY A 437 -8.89 3.60 22.67
C GLY A 437 -9.06 2.10 22.35
N HIS A 438 -8.03 1.51 21.75
CA HIS A 438 -8.04 0.10 21.34
C HIS A 438 -7.87 -0.81 22.53
N ARG A 439 -8.52 -1.98 22.48
CA ARG A 439 -8.32 -3.04 23.46
C ARG A 439 -7.06 -3.87 23.17
N PHE A 440 -6.88 -4.22 21.91
CA PHE A 440 -5.79 -5.05 21.45
C PHE A 440 -4.72 -4.21 20.76
N THR A 441 -3.47 -4.46 21.11
CA THR A 441 -2.31 -3.95 20.38
C THR A 441 -1.94 -4.96 19.30
N VAL A 442 -2.06 -4.56 18.04
CA VAL A 442 -1.82 -5.44 16.88
C VAL A 442 -0.34 -5.50 16.52
N HIS A 443 0.17 -6.73 16.44
CA HIS A 443 1.55 -7.04 16.09
C HIS A 443 1.59 -7.90 14.83
N GLN A 444 2.62 -7.68 14.01
CA GLN A 444 2.96 -8.56 12.91
C GLN A 444 3.67 -9.81 13.43
N VAL A 445 3.36 -10.98 12.87
CA VAL A 445 4.08 -12.22 13.18
C VAL A 445 5.43 -12.23 12.47
N ALA A 446 6.53 -12.32 13.21
CA ALA A 446 7.88 -12.32 12.67
C ALA A 446 8.27 -13.67 12.07
N SER A 447 7.89 -14.77 12.73
CA SER A 447 8.12 -16.12 12.22
C SER A 447 7.09 -17.12 12.74
N ALA A 448 7.01 -18.27 12.09
CA ALA A 448 6.07 -19.32 12.46
C ALA A 448 6.72 -20.70 12.37
N GLY A 449 6.50 -21.53 13.39
CA GLY A 449 7.00 -22.90 13.47
C GLY A 449 6.22 -23.84 12.54
N MET A 450 6.85 -24.30 11.46
CA MET A 450 6.16 -25.16 10.48
C MET A 450 5.78 -26.55 11.01
N LYS A 451 6.44 -27.04 12.07
CA LYS A 451 6.22 -28.39 12.61
C LYS A 451 5.24 -28.41 13.79
N ASP A 452 5.34 -27.41 14.65
CA ASP A 452 4.62 -27.29 15.91
C ASP A 452 3.51 -26.23 15.84
N GLY A 453 3.48 -25.38 14.81
CA GLY A 453 2.44 -24.39 14.55
C GLY A 453 2.47 -23.19 15.50
N SER A 454 3.59 -22.98 16.19
CA SER A 454 3.86 -21.81 17.04
C SER A 454 4.07 -20.56 16.18
N VAL A 455 3.88 -19.39 16.77
CA VAL A 455 4.16 -18.09 16.14
C VAL A 455 5.02 -17.25 17.07
N THR A 456 5.98 -16.55 16.51
CA THR A 456 6.90 -15.68 17.24
C THR A 456 6.69 -14.25 16.76
N LEU A 457 6.44 -13.36 17.71
CA LEU A 457 6.39 -11.91 17.49
C LEU A 457 7.83 -11.35 17.49
N PRO A 458 8.06 -10.14 16.95
CA PRO A 458 9.38 -9.51 16.97
C PRO A 458 9.98 -9.47 18.39
N PHE A 459 11.28 -9.74 18.49
CA PHE A 459 12.02 -9.77 19.75
C PHE A 459 11.96 -8.40 20.45
N GLY A 460 11.79 -8.40 21.77
CA GLY A 460 11.78 -7.18 22.60
C GLY A 460 10.42 -6.47 22.69
N SER A 461 9.49 -6.73 21.76
CA SER A 461 8.24 -5.98 21.66
C SER A 461 7.19 -6.36 22.70
N VAL A 462 7.09 -7.64 23.10
CA VAL A 462 6.08 -8.12 24.06
C VAL A 462 6.54 -9.36 24.83
N ASN A 463 6.21 -9.44 26.11
CA ASN A 463 6.34 -10.65 26.92
C ASN A 463 5.03 -11.45 26.92
N ILE A 464 5.06 -12.67 26.40
CA ILE A 464 3.92 -13.60 26.30
C ILE A 464 3.90 -14.50 27.53
N GLU A 465 2.83 -14.41 28.29
CA GLU A 465 2.55 -15.23 29.46
C GLU A 465 1.28 -16.10 29.24
N PRO A 466 1.27 -17.35 29.76
CA PRO A 466 0.04 -18.13 29.85
C PRO A 466 -1.05 -17.35 30.57
N GLY A 467 -2.21 -17.20 29.92
CA GLY A 467 -3.32 -16.41 30.42
C GLY A 467 -3.57 -15.12 29.66
N ASN A 468 -2.59 -14.59 28.91
CA ASN A 468 -2.81 -13.43 28.04
C ASN A 468 -3.94 -13.73 27.05
N ARG A 469 -4.76 -12.71 26.79
CA ARG A 469 -5.78 -12.77 25.76
C ARG A 469 -5.21 -12.24 24.45
N PHE A 470 -5.57 -12.88 23.35
CA PHE A 470 -5.22 -12.42 22.02
C PHE A 470 -6.35 -12.69 21.02
N ARG A 471 -6.32 -11.98 19.91
CA ARG A 471 -7.27 -12.13 18.80
C ARG A 471 -6.54 -11.99 17.47
N PHE A 472 -7.08 -12.58 16.42
CA PHE A 472 -6.54 -12.42 15.07
C PHE A 472 -7.08 -11.15 14.43
N PHE A 473 -6.28 -10.56 13.55
CA PHE A 473 -6.66 -9.36 12.81
C PHE A 473 -6.33 -9.53 11.32
N VAL A 474 -7.02 -8.78 10.48
CA VAL A 474 -6.71 -8.63 9.06
C VAL A 474 -6.66 -7.15 8.72
N ARG A 475 -5.80 -6.78 7.77
CA ARG A 475 -5.79 -5.41 7.26
C ARG A 475 -7.02 -5.21 6.38
N SER A 476 -7.81 -4.16 6.59
CA SER A 476 -8.97 -3.87 5.74
C SER A 476 -9.13 -2.36 5.59
N GLY A 477 -9.17 -1.89 4.34
CA GLY A 477 -9.35 -0.48 4.03
C GLY A 477 -10.66 0.05 4.60
N ASP A 478 -11.76 -0.68 4.40
CA ASP A 478 -13.08 -0.26 4.86
C ASP A 478 -13.22 -0.26 6.39
N TYR A 479 -12.59 -1.21 7.09
CA TYR A 479 -12.54 -1.16 8.54
C TYR A 479 -11.70 0.02 9.02
N ALA A 480 -10.54 0.27 8.42
CA ALA A 480 -9.70 1.41 8.75
C ALA A 480 -10.43 2.75 8.56
N LYS A 481 -11.28 2.88 7.53
CA LYS A 481 -12.15 4.06 7.34
C LYS A 481 -13.08 4.27 8.54
N LYS A 482 -13.79 3.21 8.95
CA LYS A 482 -14.72 3.23 10.10
C LYS A 482 -13.99 3.51 11.42
N GLU A 483 -12.80 2.94 11.59
CA GLU A 483 -11.94 3.13 12.75
C GLU A 483 -11.51 4.59 12.90
N VAL A 484 -11.02 5.22 11.83
CA VAL A 484 -10.62 6.63 11.83
C VAL A 484 -11.82 7.52 12.19
N GLN A 485 -12.99 7.28 11.58
CA GLN A 485 -14.23 8.00 11.93
C GLN A 485 -14.64 7.81 13.40
N ALA A 486 -14.50 6.60 13.94
CA ALA A 486 -14.82 6.31 15.34
C ALA A 486 -13.89 7.06 16.30
N ILE A 487 -12.57 7.05 16.05
CA ILE A 487 -11.57 7.78 16.83
C ILE A 487 -11.89 9.27 16.88
N TRP A 488 -12.18 9.88 15.73
CA TRP A 488 -12.50 11.31 15.65
C TRP A 488 -13.86 11.65 16.27
N THR A 489 -14.83 10.73 16.20
CA THR A 489 -16.11 10.85 16.91
C THR A 489 -15.92 10.83 18.43
N GLY A 490 -15.11 9.91 18.95
CA GLY A 490 -14.74 9.87 20.38
C GLY A 490 -13.99 11.12 20.81
N HIS A 491 -13.11 11.64 19.94
CA HIS A 491 -12.43 12.91 20.19
C HIS A 491 -13.40 14.07 20.40
N GLN A 492 -14.38 14.24 19.49
CA GLN A 492 -15.38 15.31 19.58
C GLN A 492 -16.26 15.18 20.82
N ARG A 493 -16.67 13.96 21.19
CA ARG A 493 -17.50 13.72 22.40
C ARG A 493 -16.79 14.09 23.69
N LYS A 494 -15.47 13.85 23.79
CA LYS A 494 -14.68 14.21 24.98
C LYS A 494 -14.36 15.71 25.08
N LYS A 495 -14.69 16.55 24.09
CA LYS A 495 -14.50 18.01 24.18
C LYS A 495 -15.47 18.62 25.21
N LEU A 496 -14.96 18.98 26.38
CA LEU A 496 -15.70 19.65 27.46
C LEU A 496 -15.45 21.18 27.51
N LYS A 497 -14.58 21.76 26.66
CA LYS A 497 -14.25 23.20 26.62
C LYS A 497 -14.05 23.75 25.20
N PRO A 498 -14.23 25.07 24.96
CA PRO A 498 -14.59 25.62 23.65
C PRO A 498 -13.43 26.24 22.83
N THR A 499 -12.16 26.01 23.17
CA THR A 499 -11.06 26.53 22.35
C THR A 499 -10.79 25.63 21.14
N PRO A 500 -10.68 26.20 19.93
CA PRO A 500 -10.25 25.44 18.76
C PRO A 500 -8.81 24.93 18.97
N PRO A 501 -8.35 23.89 18.25
CA PRO A 501 -6.94 23.50 18.24
C PRO A 501 -6.11 24.38 17.30
N ALA A 502 -4.79 24.45 17.52
CA ALA A 502 -3.90 25.31 16.73
C ALA A 502 -3.43 24.64 15.43
N ALA A 503 -3.29 23.32 15.45
CA ALA A 503 -2.94 22.49 14.30
C ALA A 503 -3.25 21.01 14.60
N CYS A 504 -3.09 20.17 13.59
CA CYS A 504 -2.97 18.73 13.75
C CYS A 504 -1.76 18.20 12.98
N PHE A 505 -0.88 17.48 13.67
CA PHE A 505 0.20 16.73 13.03
C PHE A 505 -0.24 15.30 12.74
N VAL A 506 0.04 14.83 11.53
CA VAL A 506 -0.43 13.55 11.02
C VAL A 506 0.75 12.72 10.53
N PHE A 507 0.94 11.55 11.13
CA PHE A 507 2.00 10.62 10.77
C PHE A 507 1.35 9.30 10.34
N PRO A 508 0.95 9.13 9.07
CA PRO A 508 0.55 7.82 8.56
C PRO A 508 1.79 6.96 8.30
N THR A 509 1.68 5.63 8.38
CA THR A 509 2.70 4.73 7.85
C THR A 509 2.64 4.65 6.32
N LEU A 510 3.76 4.29 5.67
CA LEU A 510 3.87 4.23 4.19
C LEU A 510 2.84 3.33 3.50
N ASP A 511 2.28 2.35 4.20
CA ASP A 511 1.27 1.44 3.67
C ASP A 511 -0.16 2.04 3.71
N ARG A 512 -0.35 3.20 4.36
CA ARG A 512 -1.63 3.95 4.42
C ARG A 512 -1.77 4.93 3.25
N GLY A 513 -2.62 5.94 3.38
CA GLY A 513 -2.93 6.87 2.28
C GLY A 513 -3.70 6.19 1.15
N GLU A 514 -3.38 6.55 -0.09
CA GLU A 514 -4.04 6.00 -1.29
C GLU A 514 -3.92 4.46 -1.35
N ASN A 515 -2.82 3.89 -0.84
CA ASN A 515 -2.53 2.46 -0.83
C ASN A 515 -3.52 1.63 0.00
N LEU A 516 -4.07 2.19 1.10
CA LEU A 516 -5.04 1.49 1.94
C LEU A 516 -6.49 1.86 1.60
N PHE A 517 -6.75 3.14 1.34
CA PHE A 517 -8.12 3.65 1.23
C PHE A 517 -8.66 3.67 -0.20
N SER A 518 -7.79 3.49 -1.20
CA SER A 518 -8.07 3.69 -2.63
C SER A 518 -8.54 5.11 -2.98
N THR A 519 -8.33 6.05 -2.06
CA THR A 519 -8.73 7.45 -2.17
C THR A 519 -7.62 8.30 -1.57
N ASN A 520 -7.11 9.27 -2.35
CA ASN A 520 -6.08 10.19 -1.90
C ASN A 520 -6.59 11.11 -0.77
N ALA A 521 -5.73 11.42 0.20
CA ALA A 521 -5.99 12.34 1.31
C ALA A 521 -7.19 11.99 2.20
N PHE A 522 -7.61 10.72 2.26
CA PHE A 522 -8.78 10.30 3.03
C PHE A 522 -8.71 10.70 4.50
N GLU A 523 -7.62 10.32 5.19
CA GLU A 523 -7.47 10.60 6.62
C GLU A 523 -7.38 12.10 6.86
N SER A 524 -6.53 12.80 6.11
CA SER A 524 -6.35 14.23 6.25
C SER A 524 -7.65 15.02 5.99
N ASN A 525 -8.47 14.60 5.02
CA ASN A 525 -9.77 15.21 4.75
C ASN A 525 -10.76 15.00 5.90
N ILE A 526 -10.82 13.79 6.48
CA ILE A 526 -11.63 13.55 7.69
C ILE A 526 -11.17 14.47 8.83
N ILE A 527 -9.87 14.65 9.01
CA ILE A 527 -9.35 15.54 10.06
C ILE A 527 -9.85 16.97 9.84
N ALA A 528 -9.74 17.49 8.61
CA ALA A 528 -10.23 18.82 8.26
C ALA A 528 -11.74 18.97 8.50
N GLU A 529 -12.54 17.93 8.23
CA GLU A 529 -13.98 17.91 8.49
C GLU A 529 -14.31 17.94 10.00
N TYR A 530 -13.56 17.19 10.82
CA TYR A 530 -13.78 17.12 12.27
C TYR A 530 -13.18 18.31 13.03
N LEU A 531 -12.16 18.95 12.46
CA LEU A 531 -11.43 20.11 12.99
C LEU A 531 -11.69 21.37 12.16
N GLN A 532 -12.96 21.68 11.91
CA GLN A 532 -13.35 22.94 11.25
C GLN A 532 -12.73 24.14 11.97
N GLY A 533 -12.15 25.07 11.22
CA GLY A 533 -11.45 26.23 11.79
C GLY A 533 -9.97 26.03 12.09
N VAL A 534 -9.42 24.82 11.99
CA VAL A 534 -7.99 24.59 12.22
C VAL A 534 -7.17 25.14 11.05
N PRO A 535 -6.19 26.03 11.31
CA PRO A 535 -5.45 26.72 10.26
C PRO A 535 -4.39 25.85 9.57
N SER A 536 -4.04 24.70 10.16
CA SER A 536 -2.84 23.97 9.79
C SER A 536 -2.94 22.46 10.04
N ILE A 537 -2.72 21.67 8.99
CA ILE A 537 -2.52 20.22 9.04
C ILE A 537 -1.19 19.92 8.34
N GLY A 538 -0.31 19.18 9.00
CA GLY A 538 1.02 18.88 8.45
C GLY A 538 1.59 17.57 8.97
N GLY A 539 2.60 17.04 8.29
CA GLY A 539 3.19 15.77 8.68
C GLY A 539 3.94 15.08 7.56
N PHE A 540 4.18 13.79 7.72
CA PHE A 540 4.85 12.98 6.70
C PHE A 540 4.50 11.49 6.85
N PHE A 541 4.62 10.76 5.75
CA PHE A 541 4.47 9.31 5.74
C PHE A 541 5.71 8.65 6.37
N SER A 542 5.54 8.00 7.50
CA SER A 542 6.61 7.46 8.35
C SER A 542 6.85 5.96 8.12
N ASN A 543 8.03 5.45 8.49
CA ASN A 543 8.31 4.01 8.51
C ASN A 543 7.64 3.29 9.70
N GLY A 544 7.13 4.05 10.66
CA GLY A 544 6.49 3.59 11.88
C GLY A 544 6.06 4.80 12.69
N VAL A 545 4.98 4.68 13.46
CA VAL A 545 4.41 5.80 14.21
C VAL A 545 4.56 5.55 15.70
N ILE A 546 4.79 6.62 16.46
CA ILE A 546 4.95 6.55 17.90
C ILE A 546 3.67 7.07 18.56
N GLY A 547 3.13 6.29 19.48
CA GLY A 547 1.97 6.69 20.26
C GLY A 547 1.36 5.54 21.06
N ALA A 548 0.37 5.85 21.88
CA ALA A 548 -0.38 4.86 22.65
C ALA A 548 -1.73 4.53 21.98
N LEU A 549 -2.07 3.24 21.94
CA LEU A 549 -3.32 2.75 21.35
C LEU A 549 -4.50 2.80 22.31
N ASP A 550 -4.25 2.66 23.62
CA ASP A 550 -5.29 2.57 24.66
C ASP A 550 -5.89 3.93 25.06
N GLY A 551 -5.52 5.00 24.34
CA GLY A 551 -5.94 6.36 24.62
C GLY A 551 -5.43 6.93 25.94
N SER A 552 -4.54 6.21 26.63
CA SER A 552 -3.77 6.67 27.79
C SER A 552 -2.35 7.05 27.35
N ASN A 553 -1.58 7.69 28.22
CA ASN A 553 -0.14 7.91 27.98
C ASN A 553 0.74 6.82 28.64
N SER A 554 0.13 5.70 29.07
CA SER A 554 0.82 4.69 29.90
C SER A 554 1.51 3.57 29.12
N GLN A 555 1.16 3.37 27.84
CA GLN A 555 1.75 2.35 26.97
C GLN A 555 2.06 2.92 25.58
N VAL A 556 3.16 3.66 25.49
CA VAL A 556 3.65 4.22 24.22
C VAL A 556 4.62 3.23 23.57
N MET A 557 4.42 2.99 22.28
CA MET A 557 5.25 2.08 21.47
C MET A 557 5.33 2.55 20.02
N VAL A 558 6.13 1.84 19.22
CA VAL A 558 6.22 2.02 17.77
C VAL A 558 5.25 1.09 17.07
N HIS A 559 4.40 1.62 16.20
CA HIS A 559 3.44 0.87 15.39
C HIS A 559 3.87 0.88 13.93
N GLY A 560 4.04 -0.31 13.33
CA GLY A 560 4.52 -0.46 11.95
C GLY A 560 3.45 -0.34 10.85
N SER A 561 2.17 -0.23 11.21
CA SER A 561 1.04 -0.10 10.28
C SER A 561 -0.09 0.65 10.98
N ALA A 562 0.02 1.97 11.08
CA ALA A 562 -0.93 2.81 11.80
C ALA A 562 -0.83 4.29 11.36
N SER A 563 -1.79 5.12 11.77
CA SER A 563 -1.67 6.58 11.69
C SER A 563 -1.72 7.17 13.08
N CYS A 564 -0.78 8.07 13.38
CA CYS A 564 -0.78 8.89 14.59
C CYS A 564 -1.28 10.31 14.27
N TYR A 565 -2.18 10.81 15.11
CA TYR A 565 -2.74 12.15 15.05
C TYR A 565 -2.39 12.89 16.34
N ALA A 566 -1.67 14.00 16.24
CA ALA A 566 -1.34 14.85 17.38
C ALA A 566 -2.03 16.21 17.22
N VAL A 567 -3.07 16.44 18.02
CA VAL A 567 -3.81 17.71 18.02
C VAL A 567 -3.21 18.64 19.07
N ILE A 568 -2.73 19.81 18.64
CA ILE A 568 -2.11 20.81 19.52
C ILE A 568 -3.16 21.81 20.04
N GLY A 569 -3.07 22.14 21.33
CA GLY A 569 -3.88 23.17 21.98
C GLY A 569 -3.19 23.80 23.19
N SER A 570 -3.90 24.65 23.93
CA SER A 570 -3.38 25.37 25.10
C SER A 570 -4.00 24.85 26.42
N LYS A 571 -3.20 24.77 27.49
CA LYS A 571 -3.65 24.45 28.86
C LYS A 571 -4.53 25.58 29.42
N SER A 572 -4.16 26.83 29.16
CA SER A 572 -4.88 28.02 29.63
C SER A 572 -6.07 28.42 28.75
N ASN A 573 -6.35 27.69 27.67
CA ASN A 573 -7.36 28.00 26.66
C ASN A 573 -7.13 29.36 26.00
N ARG A 574 -5.88 29.65 25.61
CA ARG A 574 -5.55 30.87 24.87
C ARG A 574 -6.30 30.97 23.54
N PRO A 575 -6.57 32.20 23.07
CA PRO A 575 -7.04 32.41 21.72
C PRO A 575 -5.99 31.93 20.70
N ILE A 576 -6.48 31.45 19.56
CA ILE A 576 -5.64 30.97 18.47
C ILE A 576 -5.74 31.96 17.33
N TYR A 577 -4.61 32.30 16.74
CA TYR A 577 -4.59 33.11 15.54
C TYR A 577 -5.04 32.28 14.33
N SER A 578 -6.00 32.82 13.58
CA SER A 578 -6.36 32.34 12.25
C SER A 578 -6.67 33.54 11.36
N ASN A 579 -6.10 33.55 10.15
CA ASN A 579 -6.31 34.63 9.17
C ASN A 579 -7.80 34.84 8.84
N SER A 580 -8.64 33.80 8.97
CA SER A 580 -10.08 33.93 8.72
C SER A 580 -10.83 34.72 9.81
N GLN A 581 -10.40 34.67 11.08
CA GLN A 581 -11.01 35.46 12.16
C GLN A 581 -10.67 36.96 12.03
N ALA A 582 -9.49 37.27 11.51
CA ALA A 582 -9.09 38.64 11.18
C ALA A 582 -9.87 39.18 9.98
N LEU A 583 -10.17 38.34 8.97
CA LEU A 583 -10.99 38.70 7.81
C LEU A 583 -12.49 38.82 8.17
N GLU A 584 -13.04 37.97 9.05
CA GLU A 584 -14.43 38.11 9.54
C GLU A 584 -14.66 39.39 10.37
N GLN A 585 -13.63 39.92 11.05
CA GLN A 585 -13.72 41.24 11.71
C GLN A 585 -13.72 42.40 10.71
N VAL A 586 -13.15 42.22 9.53
CA VAL A 586 -13.14 43.20 8.43
C VAL A 586 -14.40 43.08 7.56
N GLU A 587 -14.90 41.87 7.33
CA GLU A 587 -16.11 41.60 6.53
C GLU A 587 -17.41 41.99 7.27
N ASN A 588 -17.41 42.01 8.61
CA ASN A 588 -18.57 42.47 9.39
C ASN A 588 -18.83 44.00 9.32
N GLU A 589 -17.93 44.79 8.72
CA GLU A 589 -18.17 46.22 8.42
C GLU A 589 -18.54 46.48 6.95
N THR A 590 -18.50 45.48 6.08
CA THR A 590 -18.80 45.65 4.65
C THR A 590 -19.70 44.56 4.09
N HIS A 591 -20.94 44.99 3.86
CA HIS A 591 -21.90 44.47 2.89
C HIS A 591 -22.96 43.43 3.32
N VAL A 592 -24.09 44.02 3.70
CA VAL A 592 -25.43 43.72 3.19
C VAL A 592 -25.41 43.45 1.66
N GLY A 593 -25.94 42.27 1.28
CA GLY A 593 -26.70 42.08 0.04
C GLY A 593 -26.01 41.32 -1.10
N LEU A 594 -26.35 40.03 -1.27
CA LEU A 594 -27.09 39.51 -2.44
C LEU A 594 -27.16 37.97 -2.38
N MET A 595 -28.37 37.46 -2.12
CA MET A 595 -28.77 36.09 -2.48
C MET A 595 -29.27 36.09 -3.92
N ALA A 596 -28.99 35.03 -4.69
CA ALA A 596 -29.99 34.26 -5.45
C ALA A 596 -29.39 33.17 -6.37
N ASN A 597 -29.97 31.96 -6.21
CA ASN A 597 -30.22 30.89 -7.20
C ASN A 597 -29.01 30.08 -7.72
N GLY A 598 -29.07 28.75 -7.86
CA GLY A 598 -30.20 27.82 -7.84
C GLY A 598 -29.69 26.37 -7.77
N ARG A 599 -30.62 25.44 -7.65
CA ARG A 599 -30.47 24.13 -6.99
C ARG A 599 -30.83 23.00 -7.99
N ILE A 600 -30.48 21.77 -7.58
CA ILE A 600 -31.09 20.44 -7.89
C ILE A 600 -30.65 19.69 -9.19
N LEU A 601 -30.02 18.50 -9.08
CA LEU A 601 -30.69 17.17 -9.11
C LEU A 601 -29.73 15.97 -9.09
N ASP A 602 -30.03 15.05 -8.14
CA ASP A 602 -29.66 13.62 -8.09
C ASP A 602 -30.09 12.86 -9.34
N GLN A 603 -29.32 11.81 -9.69
CA GLN A 603 -29.85 10.60 -10.33
C GLN A 603 -29.16 9.33 -9.80
N ASN A 604 -29.96 8.41 -9.27
CA ASN A 604 -29.62 7.02 -8.99
C ASN A 604 -29.40 6.22 -10.29
N PRO A 605 -28.62 5.12 -10.28
CA PRO A 605 -28.74 4.08 -11.30
C PRO A 605 -29.33 2.78 -10.73
N THR A 606 -30.28 2.24 -11.48
CA THR A 606 -30.70 0.83 -11.44
C THR A 606 -30.55 0.23 -12.83
N GLU A 607 -30.10 -1.03 -12.86
CA GLU A 607 -30.30 -2.10 -13.86
C GLU A 607 -29.09 -2.61 -14.68
N LYS A 608 -28.89 -3.94 -14.49
CA LYS A 608 -28.47 -5.02 -15.41
C LYS A 608 -26.99 -5.21 -15.74
N GLU A 609 -26.50 -6.40 -15.37
CA GLU A 609 -25.22 -6.99 -15.78
C GLU A 609 -25.26 -7.38 -17.27
N GLU A 610 -24.64 -6.56 -18.11
CA GLU A 610 -24.06 -6.98 -19.39
C GLU A 610 -22.54 -7.13 -19.20
N GLU A 611 -21.92 -8.13 -19.85
CA GLU A 611 -20.46 -8.32 -19.84
C GLU A 611 -19.78 -7.02 -20.32
N ASN A 612 -19.20 -6.28 -19.39
CA ASN A 612 -18.52 -5.04 -19.71
C ASN A 612 -17.29 -5.35 -20.58
N PRO A 613 -17.11 -4.69 -21.74
CA PRO A 613 -15.92 -4.85 -22.56
C PRO A 613 -14.66 -4.51 -21.75
N ALA A 614 -13.54 -5.18 -22.05
CA ALA A 614 -12.31 -4.96 -21.31
C ALA A 614 -11.90 -3.47 -21.35
N PRO A 615 -11.29 -2.94 -20.28
CA PRO A 615 -10.94 -1.52 -20.20
C PRO A 615 -9.99 -1.13 -21.32
N ARG A 616 -10.23 0.03 -21.97
CA ARG A 616 -9.43 0.55 -23.08
C ARG A 616 -8.91 1.94 -22.79
N SER A 617 -7.71 2.27 -23.27
CA SER A 617 -7.15 3.62 -23.17
C SER A 617 -7.83 4.56 -24.17
N ALA A 618 -7.56 5.86 -24.06
CA ALA A 618 -8.17 6.90 -24.91
C ALA A 618 -7.94 6.70 -26.43
N ASN A 619 -6.94 5.90 -26.81
CA ASN A 619 -6.62 5.52 -28.19
C ASN A 619 -7.17 4.13 -28.59
N GLY A 620 -8.02 3.51 -27.77
CA GLY A 620 -8.68 2.24 -28.06
C GLY A 620 -7.88 0.97 -27.74
N GLU A 621 -6.66 1.10 -27.21
CA GLU A 621 -5.78 -0.02 -26.85
C GLU A 621 -6.25 -0.72 -25.57
N LEU A 622 -6.12 -2.05 -25.50
CA LEU A 622 -6.47 -2.85 -24.33
C LEU A 622 -5.62 -2.44 -23.11
N ILE A 623 -6.25 -2.06 -22.01
CA ILE A 623 -5.56 -1.78 -20.74
C ILE A 623 -5.38 -3.12 -20.02
N ILE A 624 -4.13 -3.55 -19.88
CA ILE A 624 -3.80 -4.78 -19.16
C ILE A 624 -3.23 -4.46 -17.80
N LYS A 625 -3.80 -5.07 -16.75
CA LYS A 625 -3.25 -4.98 -15.39
C LYS A 625 -2.28 -6.12 -15.17
N ARG A 626 -1.04 -5.80 -14.82
CA ARG A 626 -0.12 -6.79 -14.26
C ARG A 626 -0.56 -7.14 -12.84
N ARG A 627 -0.28 -8.36 -12.40
CA ARG A 627 -0.31 -8.65 -10.97
C ARG A 627 0.77 -7.79 -10.30
N GLU A 628 0.51 -7.29 -9.11
CA GLU A 628 1.56 -6.64 -8.31
C GLU A 628 2.68 -7.65 -8.07
N ILE A 629 3.77 -7.53 -8.84
CA ILE A 629 4.94 -8.36 -8.69
C ILE A 629 5.83 -7.74 -7.64
N HIS A 630 6.06 -8.52 -6.59
CA HIS A 630 7.09 -8.31 -5.59
C HIS A 630 8.45 -8.46 -6.29
N SER A 631 8.94 -7.36 -6.87
CA SER A 631 10.25 -7.35 -7.50
C SER A 631 11.29 -7.64 -6.42
N GLY A 632 12.07 -8.71 -6.61
CA GLY A 632 13.17 -9.09 -5.72
C GLY A 632 14.13 -7.93 -5.45
N ARG A 633 13.95 -7.30 -4.29
CA ARG A 633 14.96 -6.56 -3.56
C ARG A 633 15.51 -7.50 -2.50
N ALA A 634 16.80 -7.38 -2.19
CA ALA A 634 17.28 -7.84 -0.89
C ALA A 634 16.61 -6.96 0.17
N LEU A 635 15.46 -7.42 0.68
CA LEU A 635 14.94 -7.02 1.97
C LEU A 635 15.79 -7.71 3.02
N THR A 636 16.27 -6.95 4.00
CA THR A 636 16.53 -7.51 5.32
C THR A 636 15.23 -8.16 5.77
N VAL A 637 15.26 -9.47 6.00
CA VAL A 637 14.07 -10.31 6.20
C VAL A 637 13.39 -9.92 7.52
N SER A 638 12.25 -9.22 7.45
CA SER A 638 11.32 -9.04 8.59
C SER A 638 9.96 -9.71 8.36
N ALA A 639 9.69 -10.24 7.17
CA ALA A 639 8.44 -10.91 6.84
C ALA A 639 8.71 -12.24 6.12
N VAL A 640 8.15 -13.33 6.64
CA VAL A 640 8.04 -14.60 5.94
C VAL A 640 6.76 -14.55 5.11
N GLU A 641 6.86 -14.40 3.79
CA GLU A 641 5.71 -14.52 2.88
C GLU A 641 5.29 -15.99 2.76
N TRP A 642 4.02 -16.29 3.05
CA TRP A 642 3.38 -17.58 2.74
C TRP A 642 2.25 -17.35 1.74
N SER A 643 2.46 -17.68 0.47
CA SER A 643 1.43 -17.53 -0.56
C SER A 643 0.61 -18.81 -0.77
N VAL A 644 -0.72 -18.68 -0.71
CA VAL A 644 -1.66 -19.55 -1.42
C VAL A 644 -2.31 -18.69 -2.49
N ALA A 645 -2.26 -19.14 -3.74
CA ALA A 645 -2.75 -18.40 -4.90
C ALA A 645 -4.18 -17.84 -4.70
N GLU A 646 -4.32 -16.52 -4.81
CA GLU A 646 -5.56 -15.75 -4.83
C GLU A 646 -6.50 -16.28 -5.93
N ARG A 647 -7.75 -16.62 -5.59
CA ARG A 647 -8.69 -17.31 -6.50
C ARG A 647 -9.75 -16.41 -7.17
N ILE A 648 -9.69 -15.08 -6.97
CA ILE A 648 -10.91 -14.25 -7.00
C ILE A 648 -10.76 -12.96 -7.80
N ALA A 649 -9.53 -12.45 -7.94
CA ALA A 649 -9.24 -11.58 -9.06
C ALA A 649 -9.55 -12.36 -10.35
N LYS A 650 -10.51 -11.85 -11.13
CA LYS A 650 -10.83 -12.39 -12.45
C LYS A 650 -10.16 -11.49 -13.48
N PRO A 651 -9.43 -12.06 -14.44
CA PRO A 651 -8.79 -11.26 -15.46
C PRO A 651 -9.86 -10.60 -16.33
N SER A 652 -9.67 -9.32 -16.67
CA SER A 652 -10.57 -8.57 -17.56
C SER A 652 -10.40 -8.92 -19.04
N SER A 653 -9.34 -9.67 -19.37
CA SER A 653 -9.11 -10.25 -20.70
C SER A 653 -8.42 -11.61 -20.61
N ALA A 654 -8.49 -12.41 -21.68
CA ALA A 654 -7.78 -13.68 -21.76
C ALA A 654 -6.25 -13.48 -21.65
N LEU A 655 -5.69 -12.47 -22.33
CA LEU A 655 -4.26 -12.15 -22.22
C LEU A 655 -3.85 -11.80 -20.79
N GLU A 656 -4.65 -11.02 -20.07
CA GLU A 656 -4.39 -10.70 -18.66
C GLU A 656 -4.37 -11.97 -17.79
N GLY A 657 -5.30 -12.89 -18.01
CA GLY A 657 -5.33 -14.17 -17.29
C GLY A 657 -4.08 -15.02 -17.56
N PHE A 658 -3.60 -15.05 -18.80
CA PHE A 658 -2.36 -15.73 -19.15
C PHE A 658 -1.12 -15.04 -18.57
N MET A 659 -1.12 -13.71 -18.51
CA MET A 659 -0.07 -12.95 -17.85
C MET A 659 0.02 -13.33 -16.38
N TRP A 660 -1.08 -13.33 -15.62
CA TRP A 660 -1.05 -13.70 -14.20
C TRP A 660 -0.53 -15.12 -13.95
N ASN A 661 -0.89 -16.07 -14.81
CA ASN A 661 -0.35 -17.43 -14.76
C ASN A 661 1.16 -17.45 -15.00
N LYS A 662 1.63 -16.69 -16.00
CA LYS A 662 3.05 -16.56 -16.33
C LYS A 662 3.86 -15.89 -15.23
N GLU A 663 3.30 -14.86 -14.60
CA GLU A 663 3.91 -14.17 -13.46
C GLU A 663 4.15 -15.14 -12.30
N THR A 664 3.12 -15.92 -11.96
CA THR A 664 3.22 -16.99 -10.96
C THR A 664 4.27 -18.04 -11.31
N GLU A 665 4.38 -18.41 -12.60
CA GLU A 665 5.43 -19.31 -13.07
C GLU A 665 6.82 -18.71 -12.87
N VAL A 666 7.03 -17.47 -13.30
CA VAL A 666 8.33 -16.78 -13.23
C VAL A 666 8.78 -16.60 -11.79
N ASP A 667 7.88 -16.28 -10.86
CA ASP A 667 8.22 -16.12 -9.45
C ASP A 667 8.71 -17.43 -8.83
N ARG A 668 8.03 -18.56 -9.09
CA ARG A 668 8.51 -19.90 -8.70
C ARG A 668 9.88 -20.24 -9.31
N LEU A 669 10.16 -19.75 -10.51
CA LEU A 669 11.47 -19.95 -11.12
C LEU A 669 12.55 -19.10 -10.42
N ARG A 670 12.24 -17.85 -10.06
CA ARG A 670 13.14 -16.92 -9.36
C ARG A 670 13.48 -17.40 -7.96
N GLU A 671 12.53 -18.01 -7.24
CA GLU A 671 12.76 -18.66 -5.95
C GLU A 671 13.82 -19.76 -6.04
N ARG A 672 13.78 -20.57 -7.11
CA ARG A 672 14.73 -21.67 -7.30
C ARG A 672 16.12 -21.20 -7.70
N VAL A 673 16.19 -20.21 -8.59
CA VAL A 673 17.45 -19.65 -9.07
C VAL A 673 17.30 -18.14 -9.13
N PRO A 674 17.95 -17.39 -8.22
CA PRO A 674 17.92 -15.93 -8.23
C PRO A 674 18.46 -15.33 -9.53
N LEU A 675 17.95 -14.14 -9.90
CA LEU A 675 18.34 -13.47 -11.15
C LEU A 675 19.85 -13.19 -11.23
N SER A 676 20.50 -12.78 -10.14
CA SER A 676 21.94 -12.53 -10.10
C SER A 676 22.78 -13.76 -10.47
N ASN A 677 22.37 -14.93 -9.97
CA ASN A 677 22.99 -16.21 -10.29
C ASN A 677 22.76 -16.56 -11.77
N LEU A 678 21.55 -16.36 -12.27
CA LEU A 678 21.20 -16.64 -13.66
C LEU A 678 21.98 -15.74 -14.64
N VAL A 679 22.12 -14.45 -14.32
CA VAL A 679 22.95 -13.50 -15.09
C VAL A 679 24.41 -13.95 -15.09
N SER A 680 24.94 -14.36 -13.95
CA SER A 680 26.32 -14.85 -13.82
C SER A 680 26.53 -16.13 -14.62
N GLN A 681 25.59 -17.07 -14.58
CA GLN A 681 25.60 -18.28 -15.40
C GLN A 681 25.59 -17.96 -16.89
N CYS A 682 24.78 -17.01 -17.34
CA CYS A 682 24.75 -16.58 -18.74
C CYS A 682 26.08 -15.95 -19.16
N LYS A 683 26.67 -15.08 -18.33
CA LYS A 683 27.97 -14.48 -18.61
C LYS A 683 29.06 -15.54 -18.76
N LEU A 684 29.12 -16.51 -17.84
CA LEU A 684 30.07 -17.63 -17.93
C LEU A 684 29.81 -18.50 -19.17
N PHE A 685 28.53 -18.77 -19.48
CA PHE A 685 28.14 -19.51 -20.67
C PHE A 685 28.56 -18.81 -21.96
N ASP A 686 28.43 -17.48 -22.03
CA ASP A 686 28.83 -16.70 -23.21
C ASP A 686 30.35 -16.49 -23.33
N MET A 687 31.09 -16.55 -22.22
CA MET A 687 32.55 -16.50 -22.20
C MET A 687 33.21 -17.83 -22.58
N ASP A 688 32.54 -18.95 -22.33
CA ASP A 688 33.03 -20.28 -22.66
C ASP A 688 32.94 -20.54 -24.18
N ALA A 689 34.11 -20.60 -24.83
CA ALA A 689 34.22 -20.81 -26.28
C ALA A 689 33.65 -22.16 -26.75
N THR A 690 33.46 -23.13 -25.85
CA THR A 690 32.87 -24.44 -26.16
C THR A 690 31.35 -24.41 -26.20
N LYS A 691 30.71 -23.33 -25.72
CA LYS A 691 29.25 -23.18 -25.72
C LYS A 691 28.74 -22.57 -27.03
N PRO A 692 27.54 -22.98 -27.49
CA PRO A 692 26.96 -22.46 -28.71
C PRO A 692 26.59 -20.97 -28.57
N LYS A 693 27.05 -20.17 -29.52
CA LYS A 693 26.62 -18.78 -29.72
C LYS A 693 25.30 -18.73 -30.49
N PRO A 694 24.52 -17.65 -30.36
CA PRO A 694 23.35 -17.44 -31.22
C PRO A 694 23.74 -17.49 -32.70
N ARG A 695 22.98 -18.24 -33.51
CA ARG A 695 23.23 -18.52 -34.93
C ARG A 695 22.80 -17.38 -35.87
N GLY A 696 22.18 -16.32 -35.33
CA GLY A 696 21.70 -15.16 -36.09
C GLY A 696 20.41 -15.48 -36.85
N TRP A 697 19.26 -15.29 -36.21
CA TRP A 697 17.95 -15.64 -36.77
C TRP A 697 17.61 -14.75 -37.97
N ALA A 698 17.77 -13.43 -37.82
CA ALA A 698 17.46 -12.48 -38.89
C ALA A 698 18.43 -12.61 -40.07
N VAL A 699 19.69 -12.98 -39.82
CA VAL A 699 20.70 -13.22 -40.86
C VAL A 699 20.34 -14.42 -41.72
N SER A 700 19.95 -15.53 -41.09
CA SER A 700 19.53 -16.76 -41.79
C SER A 700 18.35 -16.49 -42.74
N ILE A 701 17.37 -15.72 -42.28
CA ILE A 701 16.20 -15.35 -43.07
C ILE A 701 16.57 -14.43 -44.23
N ARG A 702 17.37 -13.39 -44.00
CA ARG A 702 17.82 -12.49 -45.09
C ARG A 702 18.57 -13.25 -46.18
N ALA A 703 19.38 -14.25 -45.81
CA ALA A 703 20.07 -15.11 -46.77
C ALA A 703 19.09 -15.93 -47.61
N ALA A 704 18.02 -16.47 -47.01
CA ALA A 704 16.98 -17.20 -47.73
C ALA A 704 16.14 -16.29 -48.64
N MET A 705 15.94 -15.04 -48.25
CA MET A 705 15.22 -14.06 -49.06
C MET A 705 15.99 -13.60 -50.30
N ALA A 706 17.31 -13.80 -50.36
CA ALA A 706 18.11 -13.44 -51.53
C ALA A 706 17.68 -14.18 -52.82
N SER A 707 16.93 -15.29 -52.70
CA SER A 707 16.29 -15.98 -53.82
C SER A 707 14.86 -15.53 -54.14
N GLU A 708 14.41 -14.37 -53.61
CA GLU A 708 13.04 -13.83 -53.76
C GLU A 708 11.92 -14.78 -53.31
N GLN A 709 12.25 -15.74 -52.43
CA GLN A 709 11.31 -16.72 -51.92
C GLN A 709 10.57 -16.21 -50.68
N PHE A 710 9.28 -16.54 -50.60
CA PHE A 710 8.48 -16.27 -49.41
C PHE A 710 8.86 -17.26 -48.31
N VAL A 711 9.31 -16.73 -47.17
CA VAL A 711 9.90 -17.55 -46.11
C VAL A 711 8.82 -18.12 -45.20
N VAL A 712 8.76 -19.45 -45.08
CA VAL A 712 7.87 -20.13 -44.13
C VAL A 712 8.70 -20.63 -42.96
N ILE A 713 8.38 -20.13 -41.75
CA ILE A 713 9.02 -20.55 -40.51
C ILE A 713 8.06 -21.51 -39.80
N PRO A 714 8.39 -22.81 -39.74
CA PRO A 714 7.55 -23.77 -39.04
C PRO A 714 7.57 -23.49 -37.54
N GLU A 715 6.39 -23.42 -36.94
CA GLU A 715 6.18 -23.27 -35.52
C GLU A 715 5.85 -24.62 -34.88
N LEU A 716 6.68 -24.99 -33.90
CA LEU A 716 6.54 -26.18 -33.08
C LEU A 716 5.63 -25.87 -31.90
N LYS A 717 4.37 -26.28 -32.02
CA LYS A 717 3.30 -26.07 -31.04
C LYS A 717 2.55 -27.38 -30.78
N ARG A 718 2.38 -27.76 -29.52
CA ARG A 718 1.68 -29.02 -29.15
C ARG A 718 0.17 -28.83 -29.01
N ILE A 719 -0.22 -27.71 -28.41
CA ILE A 719 -1.59 -27.40 -27.99
C ILE A 719 -1.94 -25.99 -28.48
N GLU A 720 -3.23 -25.72 -28.70
CA GLU A 720 -3.77 -24.36 -28.81
C GLU A 720 -4.79 -24.14 -27.67
N PRO A 721 -4.79 -22.99 -26.97
CA PRO A 721 -5.54 -22.78 -25.71
C PRO A 721 -7.05 -23.06 -25.75
N PHE A 722 -7.66 -23.09 -26.94
CA PHE A 722 -9.10 -23.41 -27.11
C PHE A 722 -9.39 -24.59 -28.05
N TYR A 723 -8.39 -25.09 -28.78
CA TYR A 723 -8.56 -26.21 -29.71
C TYR A 723 -7.89 -27.50 -29.20
N GLY A 724 -7.22 -27.43 -28.05
CA GLY A 724 -6.61 -28.58 -27.41
C GLY A 724 -5.39 -29.09 -28.16
N SER A 725 -5.08 -30.38 -28.00
CA SER A 725 -3.90 -31.00 -28.62
C SER A 725 -4.04 -31.04 -30.14
N LEU A 726 -3.05 -30.48 -30.83
CA LEU A 726 -3.02 -30.45 -32.29
C LEU A 726 -2.67 -31.83 -32.87
N ARG A 727 -2.07 -32.73 -32.07
CA ARG A 727 -1.68 -34.10 -32.50
C ARG A 727 -1.89 -35.15 -31.42
N LYS A 728 -2.07 -36.40 -31.85
CA LYS A 728 -2.09 -37.58 -30.97
C LYS A 728 -0.70 -38.02 -30.49
N ARG A 729 0.35 -37.79 -31.29
CA ARG A 729 1.76 -38.05 -30.93
C ARG A 729 2.61 -36.88 -31.39
N TYR A 730 3.38 -36.31 -30.48
CA TYR A 730 4.24 -35.16 -30.74
C TYR A 730 5.70 -35.52 -30.48
N ASP A 731 6.41 -35.92 -31.54
CA ASP A 731 7.84 -36.25 -31.50
C ASP A 731 8.64 -35.08 -32.09
N ILE A 732 9.14 -34.22 -31.21
CA ILE A 732 9.78 -32.96 -31.59
C ILE A 732 11.06 -33.17 -32.39
N VAL A 733 11.80 -34.25 -32.12
CA VAL A 733 13.06 -34.56 -32.82
C VAL A 733 12.77 -35.01 -34.24
N LYS A 734 11.77 -35.88 -34.43
CA LYS A 734 11.35 -36.29 -35.78
C LYS A 734 10.81 -35.12 -36.60
N LEU A 735 9.99 -34.27 -35.98
CA LEU A 735 9.43 -33.08 -36.63
C LEU A 735 10.53 -32.12 -37.08
N VAL A 736 11.49 -31.81 -36.21
CA VAL A 736 12.62 -30.96 -36.55
C VAL A 736 13.45 -31.57 -37.68
N ALA A 737 13.71 -32.88 -37.66
CA ALA A 737 14.42 -33.54 -38.74
C ALA A 737 13.68 -33.43 -40.08
N GLN A 738 12.34 -33.51 -40.08
CA GLN A 738 11.51 -33.32 -41.28
C GLN A 738 11.54 -31.88 -41.78
N PHE A 739 11.46 -30.89 -40.88
CA PHE A 739 11.55 -29.47 -41.24
C PHE A 739 12.94 -29.11 -41.79
N ILE A 740 14.02 -29.60 -41.19
CA ILE A 740 15.37 -29.41 -41.72
C ILE A 740 15.50 -30.04 -43.11
N LYS A 741 15.05 -31.29 -43.28
CA LYS A 741 15.10 -31.99 -44.58
C LYS A 741 14.24 -31.29 -45.65
N GLY A 742 13.18 -30.60 -45.24
CA GLY A 742 12.36 -29.82 -46.17
C GLY A 742 12.97 -28.48 -46.55
N GLY A 743 13.94 -27.95 -45.78
CA GLY A 743 14.60 -26.66 -46.05
C GLY A 743 14.21 -25.53 -45.11
N ALA A 744 13.78 -25.82 -43.87
CA ALA A 744 13.47 -24.79 -42.89
C ALA A 744 14.69 -23.89 -42.59
N VAL A 745 14.53 -22.59 -42.81
CA VAL A 745 15.59 -21.59 -42.63
C VAL A 745 15.68 -21.04 -41.20
N ALA A 746 14.64 -21.28 -40.42
CA ALA A 746 14.53 -21.01 -38.99
C ALA A 746 13.42 -21.89 -38.40
N LEU A 747 13.39 -22.04 -37.07
CA LEU A 747 12.31 -22.73 -36.36
C LEU A 747 11.71 -21.76 -35.33
N SER A 748 10.39 -21.72 -35.21
CA SER A 748 9.72 -21.11 -34.05
C SER A 748 9.36 -22.22 -33.07
N VAL A 749 9.74 -22.09 -31.80
CA VAL A 749 9.50 -23.09 -30.76
C VAL A 749 8.72 -22.45 -29.64
N ASN A 750 7.48 -22.89 -29.46
CA ASN A 750 6.72 -22.48 -28.28
C ASN A 750 7.28 -23.20 -27.06
N CYS A 751 7.68 -22.44 -26.05
CA CYS A 751 8.15 -22.97 -24.77
C CYS A 751 7.20 -22.71 -23.61
N ASP A 752 6.06 -22.05 -23.86
CA ASP A 752 4.98 -21.93 -22.87
C ASP A 752 4.27 -23.28 -22.67
N SER A 753 4.32 -23.80 -21.45
CA SER A 753 3.72 -25.09 -21.09
C SER A 753 2.20 -25.07 -20.94
N VAL A 754 1.62 -23.91 -20.63
CA VAL A 754 0.18 -23.74 -20.35
C VAL A 754 -0.58 -23.41 -21.62
N LEU A 755 -0.10 -22.43 -22.39
CA LEU A 755 -0.73 -21.97 -23.63
C LEU A 755 -0.56 -22.98 -24.76
N PHE A 756 0.66 -23.48 -24.93
CA PHE A 756 1.06 -24.16 -26.16
C PHE A 756 1.63 -25.57 -25.94
N GLY A 757 1.66 -26.02 -24.68
CA GLY A 757 2.17 -27.33 -24.28
C GLY A 757 3.68 -27.49 -24.51
N GLY A 758 4.42 -26.39 -24.60
CA GLY A 758 5.87 -26.34 -24.84
C GLY A 758 6.71 -26.47 -23.56
N SER A 759 8.04 -26.45 -23.71
CA SER A 759 8.98 -26.38 -22.59
C SER A 759 10.33 -25.80 -22.99
N LEU A 760 11.09 -25.28 -22.03
CA LEU A 760 12.50 -24.90 -22.25
C LEU A 760 13.39 -26.09 -22.65
N ALA A 761 13.03 -27.30 -22.22
CA ALA A 761 13.75 -28.52 -22.57
C ALA A 761 13.63 -28.85 -24.07
N ASP A 762 12.56 -28.39 -24.72
CA ASP A 762 12.37 -28.55 -26.16
C ASP A 762 13.41 -27.75 -26.93
N ILE A 763 13.63 -26.48 -26.58
CA ILE A 763 14.67 -25.64 -27.19
C ILE A 763 16.03 -26.32 -27.04
N LYS A 764 16.35 -26.80 -25.83
CA LYS A 764 17.63 -27.48 -25.59
C LYS A 764 17.76 -28.77 -26.40
N THR A 765 16.71 -29.60 -26.44
CA THR A 765 16.70 -30.85 -27.19
C THR A 765 16.90 -30.59 -28.68
N ILE A 766 16.22 -29.59 -29.24
CA ILE A 766 16.39 -29.17 -30.63
C ILE A 766 17.81 -28.65 -30.86
N ARG A 767 18.32 -27.81 -29.97
CA ARG A 767 19.68 -27.28 -30.06
C ARG A 767 20.72 -28.39 -30.05
N ASP A 768 20.62 -29.33 -29.12
CA ASP A 768 21.57 -30.43 -28.94
C ASP A 768 21.49 -31.42 -30.11
N THR A 769 20.28 -31.81 -30.53
CA THR A 769 20.09 -32.73 -31.67
C THR A 769 20.55 -32.14 -33.00
N THR A 770 20.32 -30.84 -33.23
CA THR A 770 20.76 -30.16 -34.47
C THR A 770 22.24 -29.81 -34.47
N SER A 771 22.89 -29.68 -33.30
CA SER A 771 24.33 -29.40 -33.21
C SER A 771 25.18 -30.67 -33.33
N ASN A 772 24.67 -31.83 -32.89
CA ASN A 772 25.36 -33.12 -32.96
C ASN A 772 25.22 -33.83 -34.32
N ALA A 773 24.37 -33.32 -35.22
CA ALA A 773 24.19 -33.84 -36.57
C ALA A 773 25.34 -33.40 -37.48
N ALA A 774 26.55 -33.90 -37.21
CA ALA A 774 27.76 -33.63 -37.99
C ALA A 774 27.73 -34.21 -39.43
N ASP A 775 26.69 -34.97 -39.78
CA ASP A 775 26.55 -35.68 -41.06
C ASP A 775 25.54 -35.03 -42.04
N ASN A 776 24.98 -33.85 -41.74
CA ASN A 776 24.02 -33.18 -42.62
C ASN A 776 24.68 -32.09 -43.48
N GLU A 777 24.44 -32.10 -44.79
CA GLU A 777 24.85 -31.04 -45.74
C GLU A 777 24.20 -29.66 -45.45
N LEU A 778 23.16 -29.60 -44.61
CA LEU A 778 22.44 -28.37 -44.25
C LEU A 778 22.86 -27.82 -42.88
N ALA A 779 23.15 -26.52 -42.82
CA ALA A 779 23.41 -25.81 -41.57
C ALA A 779 22.19 -25.86 -40.63
N PRO A 780 22.38 -26.07 -39.32
CA PRO A 780 21.26 -26.23 -38.40
C PRO A 780 20.52 -24.89 -38.19
N PRO A 781 19.19 -24.86 -38.29
CA PRO A 781 18.43 -23.60 -38.29
C PRO A 781 18.49 -22.89 -36.94
N PRO A 782 18.42 -21.53 -36.92
CA PRO A 782 18.23 -20.75 -35.70
C PRO A 782 16.83 -20.95 -35.10
N ILE A 783 16.74 -20.84 -33.77
CA ILE A 783 15.54 -21.06 -32.98
C ILE A 783 15.01 -19.71 -32.47
N LEU A 784 13.81 -19.34 -32.92
CA LEU A 784 12.96 -18.32 -32.31
C LEU A 784 12.20 -18.96 -31.14
N ALA A 785 12.44 -18.47 -29.94
CA ALA A 785 11.69 -18.88 -28.76
C ALA A 785 10.43 -18.03 -28.60
N SER A 786 9.28 -18.69 -28.61
CA SER A 786 7.96 -18.09 -28.42
C SER A 786 7.44 -18.45 -27.04
N ASP A 787 7.22 -17.41 -26.22
CA ASP A 787 6.67 -17.49 -24.86
C ASP A 787 5.97 -16.15 -24.57
N LEU A 788 5.16 -16.10 -23.53
CA LEU A 788 4.69 -14.83 -22.98
C LEU A 788 5.82 -14.23 -22.12
N ILE A 789 6.73 -13.48 -22.75
CA ILE A 789 7.91 -12.92 -22.08
C ILE A 789 7.52 -11.62 -21.37
N LEU A 790 7.54 -11.64 -20.04
CA LEU A 790 7.20 -10.48 -19.19
C LEU A 790 8.40 -9.89 -18.48
N TYR A 791 9.42 -10.71 -18.18
CA TYR A 791 10.57 -10.31 -17.37
C TYR A 791 11.92 -10.72 -17.98
N PRO A 792 13.01 -9.97 -17.67
CA PRO A 792 14.37 -10.30 -18.11
C PRO A 792 14.79 -11.73 -17.75
N TYR A 793 14.28 -12.24 -16.63
CA TYR A 793 14.55 -13.59 -16.13
C TYR A 793 14.33 -14.68 -17.20
N GLN A 794 13.24 -14.56 -17.97
CA GLN A 794 12.91 -15.51 -19.04
C GLN A 794 13.96 -15.43 -20.17
N LEU A 795 14.42 -14.23 -20.54
CA LEU A 795 15.44 -14.04 -21.58
C LEU A 795 16.75 -14.76 -21.26
N TYR A 796 17.22 -14.66 -20.01
CA TYR A 796 18.43 -15.37 -19.58
C TYR A 796 18.24 -16.89 -19.63
N LYS A 797 17.08 -17.41 -19.21
CA LYS A 797 16.78 -18.85 -19.34
C LYS A 797 16.73 -19.33 -20.78
N LEU A 798 16.11 -18.55 -21.66
CA LEU A 798 16.03 -18.84 -23.09
C LEU A 798 17.42 -18.86 -23.72
N ARG A 799 18.29 -17.90 -23.36
CA ARG A 799 19.68 -17.87 -23.82
C ARG A 799 20.44 -19.15 -23.42
N LEU A 800 20.30 -19.60 -22.17
CA LEU A 800 20.93 -20.83 -21.68
C LEU A 800 20.34 -22.10 -22.31
N ALA A 801 19.06 -22.09 -22.66
CA ALA A 801 18.42 -23.19 -23.38
C ALA A 801 18.89 -23.28 -24.85
N GLY A 802 19.43 -22.18 -25.40
CA GLY A 802 19.96 -22.12 -26.75
C GLY A 802 19.09 -21.36 -27.74
N ALA A 803 18.23 -20.46 -27.28
CA ALA A 803 17.48 -19.57 -28.16
C ALA A 803 18.41 -18.63 -28.96
N ASP A 804 18.03 -18.37 -30.21
CA ASP A 804 18.72 -17.43 -31.12
C ASP A 804 17.94 -16.12 -31.28
N ALA A 805 16.62 -16.19 -31.12
CA ALA A 805 15.71 -15.05 -31.13
C ALA A 805 14.60 -15.25 -30.11
N VAL A 806 13.94 -14.16 -29.73
CA VAL A 806 12.80 -14.16 -28.80
C VAL A 806 11.63 -13.37 -29.36
N ASN A 807 10.41 -13.85 -29.11
CA ASN A 807 9.18 -13.15 -29.45
C ASN A 807 8.71 -12.28 -28.26
N LEU A 808 8.49 -10.99 -28.47
CA LEU A 808 7.90 -10.08 -27.49
C LEU A 808 6.49 -9.67 -27.94
N VAL A 809 5.48 -10.03 -27.14
CA VAL A 809 4.08 -9.63 -27.38
C VAL A 809 3.90 -8.19 -26.93
N VAL A 810 3.79 -7.26 -27.87
CA VAL A 810 3.80 -5.82 -27.58
C VAL A 810 2.62 -5.41 -26.71
N GLY A 811 1.42 -5.96 -26.95
CA GLY A 811 0.24 -5.70 -26.13
C GLY A 811 0.39 -6.11 -24.66
N ALA A 812 1.31 -7.02 -24.30
CA ALA A 812 1.56 -7.45 -22.93
C ALA A 812 2.60 -6.59 -22.18
N LEU A 813 3.23 -5.64 -22.87
CA LEU A 813 4.40 -4.91 -22.39
C LEU A 813 4.17 -3.40 -22.41
N SER A 814 4.54 -2.71 -21.34
CA SER A 814 4.64 -1.25 -21.36
C SER A 814 5.76 -0.82 -22.32
N GLY A 815 5.68 0.41 -22.85
CA GLY A 815 6.74 0.94 -23.73
C GLY A 815 8.13 0.93 -23.06
N LYS A 816 8.20 1.10 -21.74
CA LYS A 816 9.44 1.00 -20.95
C LYS A 816 9.95 -0.45 -20.89
N ASP A 817 9.07 -1.40 -20.61
CA ASP A 817 9.42 -2.83 -20.53
C ASP A 817 9.87 -3.37 -21.88
N LEU A 818 9.16 -3.01 -22.95
CA LEU A 818 9.51 -3.43 -24.30
C LEU A 818 10.92 -2.94 -24.69
N LEU A 819 11.25 -1.67 -24.40
CA LEU A 819 12.60 -1.14 -24.60
C LEU A 819 13.64 -1.88 -23.74
N TYR A 820 13.32 -2.11 -22.47
CA TYR A 820 14.23 -2.75 -21.53
C TYR A 820 14.53 -4.20 -21.90
N LEU A 821 13.51 -5.00 -22.20
CA LEU A 821 13.65 -6.39 -22.64
C LEU A 821 14.40 -6.48 -23.98
N SER A 822 14.12 -5.57 -24.92
CA SER A 822 14.82 -5.53 -26.21
C SER A 822 16.31 -5.26 -26.03
N LYS A 823 16.70 -4.33 -25.15
CA LYS A 823 18.11 -4.07 -24.82
C LYS A 823 18.78 -5.27 -24.16
N ILE A 824 18.08 -6.00 -23.30
CA ILE A 824 18.62 -7.19 -22.65
C ILE A 824 18.82 -8.30 -23.68
N ALA A 825 17.83 -8.57 -24.54
CA ALA A 825 17.96 -9.53 -25.64
C ALA A 825 19.15 -9.20 -26.55
N ALA A 826 19.33 -7.93 -26.91
CA ALA A 826 20.49 -7.46 -27.66
C ALA A 826 21.81 -7.71 -26.92
N SER A 827 21.87 -7.48 -25.60
CA SER A 827 23.09 -7.78 -24.80
C SER A 827 23.39 -9.28 -24.72
N LEU A 828 22.37 -10.12 -24.85
CA LEU A 828 22.46 -11.59 -24.97
C LEU A 828 22.66 -12.06 -26.42
N LYS A 829 22.80 -11.14 -27.37
CA LYS A 829 22.96 -11.40 -28.82
C LYS A 829 21.81 -12.22 -29.42
N MET A 830 20.61 -12.09 -28.87
CA MET A 830 19.39 -12.68 -29.41
C MET A 830 18.63 -11.65 -30.23
N ASP A 831 18.14 -12.05 -31.40
CA ASP A 831 17.28 -11.20 -32.23
C ASP A 831 15.89 -11.04 -31.57
N VAL A 832 15.26 -9.88 -31.73
CA VAL A 832 13.92 -9.60 -31.18
C VAL A 832 12.89 -9.56 -32.30
N VAL A 833 11.85 -10.39 -32.17
CA VAL A 833 10.65 -10.37 -33.00
C VAL A 833 9.54 -9.73 -32.18
N ALA A 834 8.98 -8.60 -32.64
CA ALA A 834 7.89 -7.91 -31.97
C ALA A 834 6.54 -8.35 -32.56
N SER A 835 5.71 -9.03 -31.77
CA SER A 835 4.35 -9.41 -32.18
C SER A 835 3.38 -8.26 -31.92
N VAL A 836 2.72 -7.78 -32.98
CA VAL A 836 1.81 -6.64 -32.94
C VAL A 836 0.42 -6.99 -33.46
N THR A 837 -0.62 -6.38 -32.87
CA THR A 837 -2.03 -6.56 -33.26
C THR A 837 -2.74 -5.25 -33.59
N SER A 838 -2.10 -4.09 -33.36
CA SER A 838 -2.69 -2.76 -33.59
C SER A 838 -1.68 -1.73 -34.12
N GLU A 839 -2.18 -0.63 -34.70
CA GLU A 839 -1.35 0.51 -35.13
C GLU A 839 -0.65 1.23 -33.97
N VAL A 840 -1.27 1.26 -32.79
CA VAL A 840 -0.69 1.85 -31.57
C VAL A 840 0.55 1.06 -31.15
N GLN A 841 0.49 -0.27 -31.25
CA GLN A 841 1.62 -1.15 -30.99
C GLN A 841 2.73 -0.95 -32.03
N ILE A 842 2.39 -0.87 -33.33
CA ILE A 842 3.38 -0.58 -34.39
C ILE A 842 4.10 0.75 -34.10
N ASN A 843 3.35 1.82 -33.79
CA ASN A 843 3.94 3.11 -33.43
C ASN A 843 4.84 3.05 -32.18
N SER A 844 4.53 2.15 -31.24
CA SER A 844 5.37 1.92 -30.06
C SER A 844 6.68 1.22 -30.44
N VAL A 845 6.63 0.23 -31.33
CA VAL A 845 7.81 -0.45 -31.87
C VAL A 845 8.68 0.49 -32.71
N THR A 846 8.07 1.35 -33.53
CA THR A 846 8.77 2.34 -34.37
C THR A 846 9.73 3.22 -33.56
N LYS A 847 9.39 3.54 -32.31
CA LYS A 847 10.20 4.39 -31.41
C LYS A 847 11.45 3.68 -30.85
N LEU A 848 11.59 2.36 -30.99
CA LEU A 848 12.61 1.56 -30.29
C LEU A 848 13.96 1.45 -31.03
N GLY A 849 14.11 2.06 -32.21
CA GLY A 849 15.37 2.02 -32.95
C GLY A 849 15.65 0.62 -33.54
N SER A 850 16.93 0.35 -33.84
CA SER A 850 17.41 -0.91 -34.45
C SER A 850 17.41 -2.13 -33.51
N CYS A 851 16.73 -2.06 -32.36
CA CYS A 851 16.68 -3.16 -31.39
C CYS A 851 15.68 -4.27 -31.80
N ILE A 852 14.88 -4.03 -32.85
CA ILE A 852 13.84 -4.92 -33.34
C ILE A 852 14.30 -5.49 -34.68
N ALA A 853 14.48 -6.81 -34.73
CA ALA A 853 14.94 -7.50 -35.93
C ALA A 853 13.78 -7.81 -36.90
N ALA A 854 12.58 -8.04 -36.36
CA ALA A 854 11.37 -8.29 -37.14
C ALA A 854 10.10 -7.84 -36.43
N ILE A 855 9.07 -7.51 -37.21
CA ILE A 855 7.67 -7.42 -36.75
C ILE A 855 6.92 -8.67 -37.21
N SER A 856 6.18 -9.29 -36.29
CA SER A 856 5.20 -10.33 -36.59
C SER A 856 3.80 -9.75 -36.43
N LEU A 857 3.03 -9.73 -37.52
CA LEU A 857 1.64 -9.32 -37.53
C LEU A 857 0.80 -10.48 -37.01
N SER A 858 0.29 -10.32 -35.80
CA SER A 858 -0.52 -11.34 -35.16
C SER A 858 -1.97 -11.17 -35.55
N ASN A 859 -2.56 -12.24 -36.09
CA ASN A 859 -3.99 -12.35 -36.35
C ASN A 859 -4.76 -12.76 -35.08
N ARG A 860 -4.24 -12.43 -33.90
CA ARG A 860 -4.83 -12.80 -32.62
C ARG A 860 -5.51 -11.60 -31.99
N ASP A 861 -6.72 -11.81 -31.52
CA ASP A 861 -7.38 -10.86 -30.63
C ASP A 861 -6.84 -11.08 -29.22
N LEU A 862 -6.24 -10.06 -28.60
CA LEU A 862 -5.65 -10.18 -27.26
C LEU A 862 -6.71 -10.17 -26.15
N GLU A 863 -7.92 -9.66 -26.42
CA GLU A 863 -9.00 -9.65 -25.43
C GLU A 863 -9.59 -11.05 -25.24
N THR A 864 -9.92 -11.73 -26.34
CA THR A 864 -10.48 -13.10 -26.33
C THR A 864 -9.44 -14.19 -26.47
N PHE A 865 -8.23 -13.85 -26.91
CA PHE A 865 -7.18 -14.77 -27.37
C PHE A 865 -7.61 -15.62 -28.58
N GLY A 866 -8.71 -15.23 -29.25
CA GLY A 866 -9.20 -15.81 -30.50
C GLY A 866 -8.28 -15.50 -31.68
N PHE A 867 -8.36 -16.31 -32.73
CA PHE A 867 -7.52 -16.19 -33.91
C PHE A 867 -8.36 -15.89 -35.15
N ASP A 868 -8.03 -14.82 -35.86
CA ASP A 868 -8.60 -14.47 -37.17
C ASP A 868 -8.05 -15.40 -38.26
N GLU A 869 -8.90 -16.31 -38.72
CA GLU A 869 -8.57 -17.27 -39.79
C GLU A 869 -8.63 -16.64 -41.18
N SER A 870 -9.24 -15.46 -41.34
CA SER A 870 -9.32 -14.76 -42.62
C SER A 870 -8.01 -14.04 -42.99
N GLY A 871 -7.20 -13.67 -41.97
CA GLY A 871 -5.96 -12.92 -42.13
C GLY A 871 -6.16 -11.45 -42.54
N VAL A 872 -7.40 -10.96 -42.50
CA VAL A 872 -7.75 -9.58 -42.85
C VAL A 872 -7.04 -8.62 -41.91
N GLN A 873 -6.94 -8.95 -40.62
CA GLN A 873 -6.26 -8.12 -39.62
C GLN A 873 -4.80 -7.81 -40.02
N ALA A 874 -4.00 -8.83 -40.37
CA ALA A 874 -2.63 -8.63 -40.82
C ALA A 874 -2.53 -7.77 -42.10
N LEU A 875 -3.44 -7.97 -43.06
CA LEU A 875 -3.48 -7.18 -44.30
C LEU A 875 -3.87 -5.72 -44.06
N GLU A 876 -4.77 -5.45 -43.11
CA GLU A 876 -5.14 -4.10 -42.71
C GLU A 876 -3.98 -3.38 -42.02
N LEU A 877 -3.30 -4.05 -41.08
CA LEU A 877 -2.12 -3.50 -40.43
C LEU A 877 -1.01 -3.19 -41.44
N MET A 878 -0.82 -4.00 -42.48
CA MET A 878 0.15 -3.70 -43.54
C MET A 878 -0.20 -2.44 -44.35
N LYS A 879 -1.49 -2.14 -44.53
CA LYS A 879 -1.96 -0.96 -45.28
C LYS A 879 -1.93 0.32 -44.45
N SER A 880 -1.80 0.21 -43.13
CA SER A 880 -1.81 1.33 -42.18
C SER A 880 -0.68 2.34 -42.42
N ASP A 881 -0.94 3.59 -42.04
CA ASP A 881 0.09 4.63 -42.07
C ASP A 881 1.18 4.39 -41.02
N ALA A 882 0.83 3.74 -39.90
CA ALA A 882 1.78 3.29 -38.89
C ALA A 882 2.83 2.33 -39.48
N MET A 883 2.40 1.36 -40.29
CA MET A 883 3.33 0.41 -40.95
C MET A 883 4.20 1.09 -42.01
N LYS A 884 3.64 2.00 -42.82
CA LYS A 884 4.44 2.78 -43.77
C LYS A 884 5.52 3.59 -43.06
N ASN A 885 5.16 4.23 -41.95
CA ASN A 885 6.10 4.98 -41.13
C ASN A 885 7.18 4.06 -40.52
N PHE A 886 6.79 2.89 -40.01
CA PHE A 886 7.73 1.88 -39.51
C PHE A 886 8.74 1.46 -40.58
N SER A 887 8.29 1.06 -41.76
CA SER A 887 9.15 0.61 -42.86
C SER A 887 10.08 1.70 -43.38
N ASN A 888 9.65 2.97 -43.34
CA ASN A 888 10.51 4.10 -43.71
C ASN A 888 11.63 4.34 -42.70
N ILE A 889 11.35 4.16 -41.40
CA ILE A 889 12.34 4.38 -40.33
C ILE A 889 13.25 3.15 -40.18
N HIS A 890 12.73 1.95 -40.39
CA HIS A 890 13.40 0.66 -40.19
C HIS A 890 13.36 -0.21 -41.46
N PRO A 891 14.01 0.21 -42.57
CA PRO A 891 13.94 -0.52 -43.85
C PRO A 891 14.56 -1.93 -43.79
N GLU A 892 15.43 -2.19 -42.81
CA GLU A 892 16.11 -3.46 -42.61
C GLU A 892 15.31 -4.46 -41.74
N ALA A 893 14.19 -4.02 -41.14
CA ALA A 893 13.37 -4.87 -40.30
C ALA A 893 12.54 -5.84 -41.15
N LEU A 894 12.53 -7.11 -40.73
CA LEU A 894 11.77 -8.14 -41.44
C LEU A 894 10.29 -8.08 -41.03
N ILE A 895 9.37 -8.30 -41.98
CA ILE A 895 7.93 -8.26 -41.72
C ILE A 895 7.31 -9.62 -42.00
N PHE A 896 6.73 -10.23 -40.97
CA PHE A 896 6.11 -11.55 -41.01
C PHE A 896 4.64 -11.48 -40.62
N ALA A 897 3.85 -12.45 -41.05
CA ALA A 897 2.50 -12.68 -40.54
C ALA A 897 2.43 -13.98 -39.71
N GLU A 898 1.64 -13.98 -38.64
CA GLU A 898 1.26 -15.19 -37.89
C GLU A 898 0.14 -15.93 -38.65
N GLY A 899 0.33 -17.23 -38.89
CA GLY A 899 -0.61 -18.05 -39.66
C GLY A 899 -1.07 -19.33 -38.95
N ARG A 900 -2.32 -19.73 -39.24
CA ARG A 900 -2.90 -21.04 -38.88
C ARG A 900 -3.12 -21.91 -40.15
N VAL A 901 -3.61 -23.15 -39.97
CA VAL A 901 -4.19 -24.00 -41.03
C VAL A 901 -5.00 -23.09 -41.96
N GLY A 902 -4.70 -23.09 -43.26
CA GLY A 902 -5.25 -22.11 -44.20
C GLY A 902 -4.24 -21.46 -45.16
N ILE A 903 -2.93 -21.66 -44.96
CA ILE A 903 -1.96 -21.63 -46.08
C ILE A 903 -2.02 -22.98 -46.85
N THR A 904 -2.58 -24.02 -46.24
CA THR A 904 -2.91 -25.30 -46.87
C THR A 904 -4.36 -25.71 -46.64
N GLU A 905 -5.12 -25.75 -47.73
CA GLU A 905 -5.88 -26.92 -48.16
C GLU A 905 -6.05 -26.81 -49.68
N MET A 906 -5.53 -27.80 -50.43
CA MET A 906 -5.79 -27.93 -51.86
C MET A 906 -6.78 -29.07 -52.08
N ASP A 907 -7.88 -28.68 -52.72
CA ASP A 907 -8.48 -29.40 -53.83
C ASP A 907 -9.46 -30.55 -53.54
N ASP A 908 -10.61 -30.17 -52.99
CA ASP A 908 -11.91 -30.74 -53.37
C ASP A 908 -12.66 -29.77 -54.32
N GLY A 909 -11.98 -29.19 -55.31
CA GLY A 909 -12.58 -28.56 -56.50
C GLY A 909 -13.59 -27.40 -56.31
N LYS A 910 -13.72 -26.77 -55.13
CA LYS A 910 -14.79 -25.77 -54.89
C LYS A 910 -14.42 -24.42 -54.26
N ASP A 911 -13.19 -24.15 -53.83
CA ASP A 911 -12.87 -22.83 -53.26
C ASP A 911 -11.58 -22.20 -53.79
N LYS A 912 -11.69 -20.97 -54.32
CA LYS A 912 -10.65 -20.21 -55.03
C LYS A 912 -9.92 -19.19 -54.12
N SER A 913 -10.21 -19.14 -52.82
CA SER A 913 -9.82 -18.05 -51.91
C SER A 913 -8.37 -18.12 -51.38
N ILE A 914 -7.74 -19.30 -51.27
CA ILE A 914 -6.50 -19.48 -50.48
C ILE A 914 -5.20 -19.10 -51.22
N LYS A 915 -5.10 -19.32 -52.55
CA LYS A 915 -4.00 -18.76 -53.37
C LYS A 915 -4.03 -17.21 -53.40
N SER A 916 -5.13 -16.60 -52.94
CA SER A 916 -5.25 -15.15 -52.83
C SER A 916 -4.44 -14.61 -51.65
N TYR A 917 -4.51 -15.23 -50.46
CA TYR A 917 -3.97 -14.64 -49.23
C TYR A 917 -2.43 -14.52 -49.21
N VAL A 918 -1.68 -15.58 -49.53
CA VAL A 918 -0.20 -15.49 -49.60
C VAL A 918 0.24 -14.52 -50.69
N ASN A 919 -0.45 -14.49 -51.83
CA ASN A 919 -0.18 -13.52 -52.89
C ASN A 919 -0.53 -12.09 -52.47
N GLU A 920 -1.57 -11.89 -51.67
CA GLU A 920 -1.94 -10.60 -51.09
C GLU A 920 -0.91 -10.14 -50.05
N LEU A 921 -0.43 -11.03 -49.18
CA LEU A 921 0.67 -10.76 -48.25
C LEU A 921 1.94 -10.35 -49.00
N LYS A 922 2.33 -11.10 -50.05
CA LYS A 922 3.48 -10.73 -50.91
C LYS A 922 3.28 -9.37 -51.56
N LYS A 923 2.09 -9.10 -52.14
CA LYS A 923 1.75 -7.80 -52.74
C LYS A 923 1.77 -6.66 -51.71
N ALA A 924 1.41 -6.94 -50.46
CA ALA A 924 1.42 -5.99 -49.37
C ALA A 924 2.84 -5.73 -48.81
N GLY A 925 3.85 -6.51 -49.23
CA GLY A 925 5.24 -6.36 -48.78
C GLY A 925 5.62 -7.24 -47.58
N VAL A 926 4.80 -8.23 -47.22
CA VAL A 926 5.13 -9.21 -46.18
C VAL A 926 6.12 -10.23 -46.73
N MET A 927 7.17 -10.49 -45.96
CA MET A 927 8.34 -11.26 -46.38
C MET A 927 8.20 -12.77 -46.14
N GLY A 928 7.32 -13.16 -45.21
CA GLY A 928 7.09 -14.55 -44.86
C GLY A 928 5.98 -14.74 -43.84
N ALA A 929 5.80 -15.99 -43.40
CA ALA A 929 4.85 -16.34 -42.35
C ALA A 929 5.45 -17.31 -41.33
N ILE A 930 5.05 -17.15 -40.06
CA ILE A 930 5.28 -18.13 -38.98
C ILE A 930 4.03 -19.01 -38.91
N VAL A 931 4.18 -20.32 -39.14
CA VAL A 931 3.05 -21.23 -39.36
C VAL A 931 3.08 -22.38 -38.36
N GLY A 932 2.08 -22.46 -37.48
CA GLY A 932 1.99 -23.48 -36.43
C GLY A 932 0.88 -24.49 -36.65
N GLY A 933 -0.37 -24.10 -36.33
CA GLY A 933 -1.52 -25.01 -36.28
C GLY A 933 -1.78 -25.81 -37.57
N GLY A 934 -1.44 -25.23 -38.73
CA GLY A 934 -1.48 -25.85 -40.06
C GLY A 934 -0.61 -27.09 -40.17
N LEU A 935 0.68 -26.93 -39.90
CA LEU A 935 1.65 -28.02 -39.98
C LEU A 935 1.37 -29.07 -38.92
N ALA A 936 0.83 -28.72 -37.77
CA ALA A 936 0.52 -29.66 -36.70
C ALA A 936 -0.72 -30.55 -36.96
N ALA A 937 -1.66 -30.22 -37.85
CA ALA A 937 -2.85 -31.05 -38.09
C ALA A 937 -2.65 -32.17 -39.13
N SER A 938 -1.54 -32.15 -39.87
CA SER A 938 -1.24 -33.08 -40.97
C SER A 938 -0.93 -34.52 -40.53
N LYS A 939 -1.20 -35.49 -41.41
CA LYS A 939 -0.78 -36.90 -41.25
C LYS A 939 0.59 -37.20 -41.89
N ASP A 940 1.15 -36.31 -42.72
CA ASP A 940 2.41 -36.53 -43.45
C ASP A 940 3.27 -35.24 -43.59
N ASP A 941 3.94 -34.90 -42.49
CA ASP A 941 4.64 -33.64 -42.23
C ASP A 941 5.72 -33.28 -43.26
N PHE A 942 6.37 -34.30 -43.83
CA PHE A 942 7.45 -34.12 -44.80
C PHE A 942 6.93 -33.70 -46.18
N LYS A 943 5.74 -34.18 -46.59
CA LYS A 943 5.15 -33.87 -47.89
C LYS A 943 4.54 -32.47 -47.89
N GLU A 944 3.87 -32.10 -46.80
CA GLU A 944 3.22 -30.80 -46.67
C GLU A 944 4.23 -29.67 -46.49
N PHE A 945 5.26 -29.83 -45.65
CA PHE A 945 6.28 -28.79 -45.48
C PHE A 945 7.09 -28.54 -46.78
N ARG A 946 7.36 -29.57 -47.60
CA ARG A 946 8.04 -29.40 -48.91
C ARG A 946 7.15 -28.75 -49.98
N MET A 947 5.82 -28.89 -49.88
CA MET A 947 4.86 -28.18 -50.76
C MET A 947 4.80 -26.68 -50.46
N HIS A 948 5.12 -26.25 -49.23
CA HIS A 948 5.10 -24.84 -48.84
C HIS A 948 6.34 -24.05 -49.30
N LEU A 949 7.49 -24.70 -49.42
CA LEU A 949 8.74 -24.06 -49.87
C LEU A 949 8.82 -23.92 -51.39
N ASN A 950 8.20 -24.82 -52.15
CA ASN A 950 8.23 -24.81 -53.61
C ASN A 950 6.88 -24.39 -54.20
N SER A 951 6.59 -23.09 -54.22
CA SER A 951 5.53 -22.55 -55.08
C SER A 951 5.91 -22.45 -56.57
N GLU A 952 7.05 -23.02 -56.98
CA GLU A 952 7.53 -23.08 -58.38
C GLU A 952 7.71 -24.49 -58.98
N PHE A 953 7.26 -25.57 -58.32
CA PHE A 953 7.17 -26.88 -59.00
C PHE A 953 5.70 -27.32 -59.13
N ALA A 954 5.01 -26.66 -60.06
CA ALA A 954 4.00 -27.25 -60.91
C ALA A 954 4.50 -27.18 -62.35
#